data_AF-A0A2A9CTT9-F1
#
_entry.id   AF-A0A2A9CTT9-F1
#
_cell.length_a   1.000
_cell.length_b   1.000
_cell.length_c   1.000
_cell.angle_alpha   90.00
_cell.angle_beta   90.00
_cell.angle_gamma   90.00
#
_symmetry.space_group_name_H-M   'P 1'
#
loop_
_entity.id
_entity.type
_entity.pdbx_description
1 polymer ?
#
loop_
_entity_poly.entity_id
_entity_poly.type
_entity_poly.pdbx_seq_one_letter_code
_entity_poly.pdbx_strand_id
1 'polypeptide(L)'
;MTVSFPVVSDLSAIPVGDMPGDKVQISHDHLAKAEHIFPRLIELLSPELAAGHRPVVSVCGGSGVGKSETGSLLAYGLAQHGIGSYLLSGDNYPRRFPEANDAERLRVFRSAGLRGLVEAGGYDGHVRDLLAQLQADGADADPSQLGEHPWLAGYLRAGRAALADYLGTPAEIDFAELNAILADFHAGADTLMLKRMGRSDGQLWYDRVDLSAVRVMVVEWTHGNSDHLVGVDVPILLNSTPAETLAHRRARSRDGAVDSPFTTMVLELEQAKLAAAAHRAKIIVSRSGELLDFAEYQASMGLDLPGAGPMLNAYPDSLAGQLSGLVDVVRDPAVAGAFESAYLLPSVFNTDLDRGFSVIDYELSQTLVGPDDLPALAEAGIDLKLDFILNHASVLSPQFQDVLARGDRSPYVDFFIDWNKFWAGHGDLTEGGYLQPDDYLIKDMFFRKPGLPILMVRFPDGREVPYWNTFYQEVRYSQPDPQELMAAAGLQYGRAELLAARLATTLSAGGRPGDADFSGFEDVRDAVVDAVEARRRYLGQMDLNINSPLVWQFYADTLDKLAGYGAKIVRLDAFAYAPKAPGQRNFLNEPGTWEVLAKVKQLADARGLILLPEIHASYAEGIHELLAGKGFLTYDFFLPGLLIDAFESRDASTLKRWIGELLSKRIHTVNMLGCHDGIPLLDLGGLLPSARIESLIETVKGRGGYVKDLHGAKNIYYQVNATYYSALGESDARLLLARAIQLFMPGKPQVWYLDLFAGPNDHAAVERAGEGGHKEINRTNLSAAQIAEGLNRPVVTAQLDLLKFRNSFPAFGFDADCEVGQTGSEQLEITWRRQGATATLSADLAAESFRVHAVDAAGNEVWFG
;
A
#
# COMPACT_ATOMS: atom_id res chain seq x y z
N MET A 1 42.57 -5.62 9.49
CA MET A 1 42.49 -7.04 9.90
C MET A 1 41.02 -7.32 10.14
N THR A 2 40.46 -8.36 9.52
CA THR A 2 39.09 -8.81 9.80
C THR A 2 39.02 -9.24 11.26
N VAL A 3 38.22 -8.55 12.06
CA VAL A 3 38.03 -8.88 13.48
C VAL A 3 37.13 -10.12 13.54
N SER A 4 37.62 -11.21 14.11
CA SER A 4 36.86 -12.45 14.31
C SER A 4 36.41 -12.59 15.75
N PHE A 5 35.33 -13.35 15.97
CA PHE A 5 34.93 -13.77 17.31
C PHE A 5 36.02 -14.65 17.95
N PRO A 6 36.24 -14.57 19.28
CA PRO A 6 37.23 -15.39 19.97
C PRO A 6 36.86 -16.88 19.98
N VAL A 7 37.87 -17.76 19.99
CA VAL A 7 37.66 -19.20 20.16
C VAL A 7 37.13 -19.50 21.56
N VAL A 8 36.03 -20.24 21.65
CA VAL A 8 35.41 -20.64 22.93
C VAL A 8 35.62 -22.14 23.17
N SER A 9 36.24 -22.49 24.30
CA SER A 9 36.50 -23.90 24.67
C SER A 9 35.44 -24.50 25.59
N ASP A 10 34.71 -23.68 26.34
CA ASP A 10 33.66 -24.10 27.27
C ASP A 10 32.51 -23.07 27.26
N LEU A 11 31.38 -23.44 26.67
CA LEU A 11 30.21 -22.56 26.58
C LEU A 11 29.54 -22.33 27.95
N SER A 12 29.71 -23.26 28.90
CA SER A 12 29.09 -23.16 30.23
C SER A 12 29.78 -22.15 31.14
N ALA A 13 31.01 -21.77 30.81
CA ALA A 13 31.81 -20.80 31.56
C ALA A 13 31.56 -19.34 31.11
N ILE A 14 30.78 -19.12 30.05
CA ILE A 14 30.47 -17.77 29.57
C ILE A 14 29.56 -17.06 30.60
N PRO A 15 29.94 -15.87 31.08
CA PRO A 15 29.09 -15.10 31.98
C PRO A 15 27.74 -14.76 31.34
N VAL A 16 26.68 -14.96 32.12
CA VAL A 16 25.32 -14.53 31.76
C VAL A 16 25.01 -13.22 32.48
N GLY A 17 24.18 -12.38 31.85
CA GLY A 17 23.84 -11.04 32.34
C GLY A 17 23.00 -11.02 33.62
N ASP A 18 22.54 -9.83 33.99
CA ASP A 18 21.72 -9.57 35.17
C ASP A 18 20.25 -9.99 34.99
N MET A 19 20.03 -11.30 34.85
CA MET A 19 18.72 -11.94 34.66
C MET A 19 18.33 -12.79 35.87
N PRO A 20 17.81 -12.21 36.98
CA PRO A 20 17.48 -12.96 38.17
C PRO A 20 16.33 -13.95 37.92
N GLY A 21 16.62 -15.24 38.07
CA GLY A 21 15.62 -16.30 37.97
C GLY A 21 15.45 -16.91 36.58
N ASP A 22 16.28 -16.52 35.60
CA ASP A 22 16.36 -17.19 34.31
C ASP A 22 17.47 -18.24 34.26
N LYS A 23 17.25 -19.25 33.42
CA LYS A 23 18.19 -20.34 33.14
C LYS A 23 18.68 -20.20 31.71
N VAL A 24 19.71 -19.40 31.52
CA VAL A 24 20.33 -19.20 30.21
C VAL A 24 21.24 -20.38 29.89
N GLN A 25 21.02 -21.02 28.75
CA GLN A 25 21.83 -22.16 28.28
C GLN A 25 22.37 -21.87 26.88
N ILE A 26 23.66 -21.58 26.80
CA ILE A 26 24.32 -21.24 25.54
C ILE A 26 24.63 -22.53 24.77
N SER A 27 24.17 -22.59 23.52
CA SER A 27 24.39 -23.71 22.59
C SER A 27 25.36 -23.32 21.48
N HIS A 28 25.79 -24.30 20.68
CA HIS A 28 26.60 -24.04 19.49
C HIS A 28 25.87 -23.23 18.42
N ASP A 29 24.53 -23.32 18.33
CA ASP A 29 23.74 -22.50 17.42
C ASP A 29 23.81 -21.02 17.81
N HIS A 30 23.80 -20.72 19.11
CA HIS A 30 23.98 -19.36 19.62
C HIS A 30 25.40 -18.84 19.33
N LEU A 31 26.42 -19.68 19.50
CA LEU A 31 27.81 -19.34 19.18
C LEU A 31 27.94 -18.98 17.69
N ALA A 32 27.42 -19.82 16.79
CA ALA A 32 27.49 -19.57 15.34
C ALA A 32 26.85 -18.23 14.95
N LYS A 33 25.70 -17.87 15.55
CA LYS A 33 25.09 -16.55 15.37
C LYS A 33 26.02 -15.43 15.83
N ALA A 34 26.59 -15.54 17.02
CA ALA A 34 27.50 -14.53 17.55
C ALA A 34 28.75 -14.37 16.67
N GLU A 35 29.30 -15.47 16.13
CA GLU A 35 30.45 -15.47 15.22
C GLU A 35 30.18 -14.65 13.94
N HIS A 36 28.97 -14.73 13.41
CA HIS A 36 28.57 -13.94 12.23
C HIS A 36 28.25 -12.47 12.57
N ILE A 37 27.64 -12.20 13.73
CA ILE A 37 27.27 -10.84 14.16
C ILE A 37 28.51 -10.00 14.49
N PHE A 38 29.48 -10.60 15.18
CA PHE A 38 30.54 -9.87 15.87
C PHE A 38 31.44 -9.01 14.97
N PRO A 39 31.88 -9.46 13.78
CA PRO A 39 32.69 -8.61 12.89
C PRO A 39 31.97 -7.32 12.49
N ARG A 40 30.67 -7.42 12.15
CA ARG A 40 29.85 -6.27 11.78
C ARG A 40 29.57 -5.37 12.98
N LEU A 41 29.36 -5.95 14.16
CA LEU A 41 29.22 -5.20 15.40
C LEU A 41 30.46 -4.35 15.69
N ILE A 42 31.66 -4.93 15.60
CA ILE A 42 32.92 -4.19 15.83
C ILE A 42 33.10 -3.07 14.80
N GLU A 43 32.75 -3.30 13.53
CA GLU A 43 32.78 -2.26 12.51
C GLU A 43 31.94 -1.04 12.88
N LEU A 44 30.71 -1.27 13.40
CA LEU A 44 29.80 -0.21 13.83
C LEU A 44 30.24 0.48 15.13
N LEU A 45 30.87 -0.26 16.05
CA LEU A 45 31.30 0.28 17.35
C LEU A 45 32.65 1.01 17.28
N SER A 46 33.54 0.65 16.36
CA SER A 46 34.91 1.17 16.31
C SER A 46 34.99 2.70 16.23
N PRO A 47 34.19 3.39 15.38
CA PRO A 47 34.20 4.86 15.32
C PRO A 47 33.77 5.51 16.65
N GLU A 48 32.72 4.97 17.29
CA GLU A 48 32.20 5.50 18.57
C GLU A 48 33.21 5.33 19.70
N LEU A 49 33.81 4.15 19.80
CA LEU A 49 34.83 3.86 20.81
C LEU A 49 36.09 4.73 20.62
N ALA A 50 36.48 4.99 19.38
CA ALA A 50 37.61 5.86 19.05
C ALA A 50 37.33 7.34 19.38
N ALA A 51 36.08 7.78 19.28
CA ALA A 51 35.63 9.10 19.74
C ALA A 51 35.55 9.23 21.27
N GLY A 52 35.75 8.13 22.01
CA GLY A 52 35.65 8.09 23.46
C GLY A 52 34.21 7.93 23.99
N HIS A 53 33.25 7.68 23.10
CA HIS A 53 31.86 7.43 23.49
C HIS A 53 31.71 6.03 24.13
N ARG A 54 30.58 5.84 24.83
CA ARG A 54 30.19 4.58 25.47
C ARG A 54 28.91 4.05 24.82
N PRO A 55 29.01 3.35 23.68
CA PRO A 55 27.84 2.98 22.91
C PRO A 55 27.01 1.88 23.58
N VAL A 56 25.71 1.88 23.29
CA VAL A 56 24.74 0.86 23.70
C VAL A 56 24.34 0.00 22.51
N VAL A 57 24.38 -1.30 22.70
CA VAL A 57 23.94 -2.33 21.75
C VAL A 57 22.65 -2.94 22.27
N SER A 58 21.60 -3.05 21.45
CA SER A 58 20.42 -3.84 21.83
C SER A 58 20.38 -5.15 21.05
N VAL A 59 19.98 -6.25 21.71
CA VAL A 59 19.77 -7.56 21.09
C VAL A 59 18.32 -7.95 21.31
N CYS A 60 17.51 -7.88 20.26
CA CYS A 60 16.08 -8.15 20.32
C CYS A 60 15.61 -9.24 19.37
N GLY A 61 14.35 -9.66 19.53
CA GLY A 61 13.74 -10.75 18.77
C GLY A 61 12.63 -11.46 19.55
N GLY A 62 11.95 -12.40 18.89
CA GLY A 62 10.81 -13.12 19.47
C GLY A 62 11.18 -13.97 20.69
N SER A 63 10.18 -14.47 21.42
CA SER A 63 10.42 -15.44 22.50
C SER A 63 11.07 -16.71 21.94
N GLY A 64 12.17 -17.16 22.56
CA GLY A 64 12.88 -18.39 22.19
C GLY A 64 13.91 -18.29 21.06
N VAL A 65 14.19 -17.10 20.52
CA VAL A 65 15.16 -16.95 19.41
C VAL A 65 16.64 -16.91 19.83
N GLY A 66 16.92 -16.92 21.14
CA GLY A 66 18.26 -16.92 21.72
C GLY A 66 18.84 -15.54 22.03
N LYS A 67 18.00 -14.56 22.43
CA LYS A 67 18.43 -13.17 22.71
C LYS A 67 19.46 -13.09 23.83
N SER A 68 19.13 -13.66 24.97
CA SER A 68 19.92 -13.60 26.20
C SER A 68 21.26 -14.33 26.03
N GLU A 69 21.24 -15.46 25.32
CA GLU A 69 22.43 -16.23 24.97
C GLU A 69 23.34 -15.48 24.00
N THR A 70 22.76 -14.89 22.94
CA THR A 70 23.52 -14.11 21.96
C THR A 70 24.09 -12.84 22.60
N GLY A 71 23.31 -12.14 23.43
CA GLY A 71 23.79 -10.98 24.19
C GLY A 71 24.97 -11.31 25.10
N SER A 72 24.91 -12.47 25.78
CA SER A 72 26.00 -12.98 26.64
C SER A 72 27.27 -13.28 25.84
N LEU A 73 27.12 -13.91 24.67
CA LEU A 73 28.24 -14.19 23.76
C LEU A 73 28.87 -12.91 23.19
N LEU A 74 28.07 -11.92 22.80
CA LEU A 74 28.60 -10.65 22.27
C LEU A 74 29.34 -9.86 23.35
N ALA A 75 28.81 -9.79 24.57
CA ALA A 75 29.50 -9.20 25.71
C ALA A 75 30.83 -9.93 26.01
N TYR A 76 30.81 -11.26 26.03
CA TYR A 76 32.03 -12.06 26.17
C TYR A 76 33.06 -11.76 25.06
N GLY A 77 32.61 -11.72 23.81
CA GLY A 77 33.44 -11.39 22.65
C GLY A 77 34.12 -10.03 22.79
N LEU A 78 33.37 -8.99 23.20
CA LEU A 78 33.90 -7.65 23.44
C LEU A 78 34.99 -7.68 24.52
N ALA A 79 34.74 -8.37 25.64
CA ALA A 79 35.69 -8.49 26.74
C ALA A 79 37.00 -9.19 26.31
N GLN A 80 36.93 -10.24 25.49
CA GLN A 80 38.13 -10.92 24.96
C GLN A 80 38.95 -10.03 24.00
N HIS A 81 38.32 -9.03 23.39
CA HIS A 81 38.99 -8.01 22.58
C HIS A 81 39.41 -6.76 23.39
N GLY A 82 39.36 -6.85 24.73
CA GLY A 82 39.79 -5.76 25.62
C GLY A 82 38.79 -4.60 25.75
N ILE A 83 37.55 -4.80 25.28
CA ILE A 83 36.47 -3.82 25.39
C ILE A 83 35.58 -4.26 26.55
N GLY A 84 35.69 -3.59 27.69
CA GLY A 84 34.83 -3.91 28.84
C GLY A 84 33.35 -3.72 28.48
N SER A 85 32.51 -4.67 28.86
CA SER A 85 31.09 -4.66 28.53
C SER A 85 30.22 -5.07 29.71
N TYR A 86 28.98 -4.58 29.73
CA TYR A 86 27.95 -4.98 30.71
C TYR A 86 26.69 -5.45 29.99
N LEU A 87 26.14 -6.60 30.40
CA LEU A 87 24.89 -7.13 29.85
C LEU A 87 23.73 -6.80 30.79
N LEU A 88 22.85 -5.92 30.33
CA LEU A 88 21.63 -5.46 30.98
C LEU A 88 20.41 -6.22 30.42
N SER A 89 19.62 -6.82 31.30
CA SER A 89 18.36 -7.45 30.96
C SER A 89 17.21 -6.47 30.99
N GLY A 90 16.51 -6.35 29.87
CA GLY A 90 15.30 -5.53 29.76
C GLY A 90 14.12 -6.08 30.58
N ASP A 91 14.13 -7.36 30.95
CA ASP A 91 13.06 -8.01 31.72
C ASP A 91 12.99 -7.53 33.18
N ASN A 92 13.94 -6.71 33.62
CA ASN A 92 13.89 -6.00 34.91
C ASN A 92 12.98 -4.75 34.90
N TYR A 93 12.58 -4.26 33.71
CA TYR A 93 11.92 -2.96 33.52
C TYR A 93 10.42 -2.97 33.14
N PRO A 94 9.69 -4.10 33.12
CA PRO A 94 8.24 -4.05 33.23
C PRO A 94 7.80 -3.29 34.49
N ARG A 95 6.63 -2.65 34.47
CA ARG A 95 6.06 -1.99 35.66
C ARG A 95 5.62 -2.97 36.74
N ARG A 96 5.43 -4.24 36.39
CA ARG A 96 4.94 -5.33 37.25
C ARG A 96 5.85 -6.55 37.09
N PHE A 97 5.97 -7.36 38.14
CA PHE A 97 6.63 -8.66 38.02
C PHE A 97 5.85 -9.59 37.08
N PRO A 98 6.48 -10.65 36.52
CA PRO A 98 5.92 -11.41 35.40
C PRO A 98 4.48 -11.89 35.57
N GLU A 99 4.16 -12.57 36.68
CA GLU A 99 2.80 -13.08 36.93
C GLU A 99 1.74 -11.96 37.04
N ALA A 100 2.06 -10.86 37.72
CA ALA A 100 1.16 -9.70 37.78
C ALA A 100 1.06 -8.96 36.44
N ASN A 101 2.11 -9.00 35.62
CA ASN A 101 2.09 -8.41 34.28
C ASN A 101 1.16 -9.20 33.35
N ASP A 102 1.24 -10.53 33.37
CA ASP A 102 0.36 -11.41 32.60
C ASP A 102 -1.11 -11.28 33.04
N ALA A 103 -1.36 -11.15 34.34
CA ALA A 103 -2.69 -10.87 34.87
C ALA A 103 -3.23 -9.51 34.39
N GLU A 104 -2.38 -8.48 34.33
CA GLU A 104 -2.77 -7.16 33.82
C GLU A 104 -3.06 -7.17 32.32
N ARG A 105 -2.24 -7.86 31.51
CA ARG A 105 -2.49 -8.07 30.08
C ARG A 105 -3.86 -8.69 29.84
N LEU A 106 -4.18 -9.75 30.59
CA LEU A 106 -5.49 -10.41 30.51
C LEU A 106 -6.62 -9.48 30.96
N ARG A 107 -6.42 -8.70 32.04
CA ARG A 107 -7.40 -7.73 32.51
C ARG A 107 -7.69 -6.66 31.46
N VAL A 108 -6.67 -6.11 30.79
CA VAL A 108 -6.79 -5.12 29.71
C VAL A 108 -7.65 -5.69 28.58
N PHE A 109 -7.29 -6.88 28.09
CA PHE A 109 -8.03 -7.59 27.04
C PHE A 109 -9.51 -7.80 27.42
N ARG A 110 -9.78 -8.43 28.57
CA ARG A 110 -11.16 -8.75 29.00
C ARG A 110 -12.00 -7.50 29.28
N SER A 111 -11.42 -6.47 29.88
CA SER A 111 -12.12 -5.22 30.22
C SER A 111 -12.48 -4.40 28.98
N ALA A 112 -11.63 -4.41 27.95
CA ALA A 112 -11.91 -3.76 26.68
C ALA A 112 -12.90 -4.56 25.85
N GLY A 113 -12.74 -5.89 25.78
CA GLY A 113 -13.69 -6.78 25.11
C GLY A 113 -15.11 -6.62 25.65
N LEU A 114 -15.27 -6.58 26.98
CA LEU A 114 -16.57 -6.37 27.60
C LEU A 114 -17.18 -5.01 27.25
N ARG A 115 -16.38 -3.94 27.24
CA ARG A 115 -16.84 -2.60 26.83
C ARG A 115 -17.26 -2.58 25.37
N GLY A 116 -16.47 -3.18 24.48
CA GLY A 116 -16.81 -3.30 23.06
C GLY A 116 -18.14 -4.03 22.83
N LEU A 117 -18.44 -5.08 23.60
CA LEU A 117 -19.75 -5.74 23.54
C LEU A 117 -20.90 -4.82 23.96
N VAL A 118 -20.72 -4.05 25.04
CA VAL A 118 -21.73 -3.12 25.53
C VAL A 118 -21.98 -1.99 24.53
N GLU A 119 -20.92 -1.41 23.97
CA GLU A 119 -20.99 -0.33 22.98
C GLU A 119 -21.65 -0.78 21.67
N ALA A 120 -21.39 -2.02 21.24
CA ALA A 120 -22.04 -2.64 20.09
C ALA A 120 -23.49 -3.07 20.35
N GLY A 121 -24.03 -2.89 21.56
CA GLY A 121 -25.38 -3.33 21.94
C GLY A 121 -25.55 -4.86 22.00
N GLY A 122 -24.46 -5.62 21.97
CA GLY A 122 -24.44 -7.09 21.95
C GLY A 122 -24.35 -7.73 23.33
N TYR A 123 -24.51 -6.96 24.41
CA TYR A 123 -24.37 -7.45 25.78
C TYR A 123 -25.72 -7.56 26.50
N ASP A 124 -26.10 -8.78 26.89
CA ASP A 124 -27.29 -9.07 27.68
C ASP A 124 -27.02 -10.12 28.78
N GLY A 125 -28.06 -10.53 29.51
CA GLY A 125 -27.94 -11.53 30.58
C GLY A 125 -27.50 -12.92 30.10
N HIS A 126 -27.83 -13.30 28.87
CA HIS A 126 -27.45 -14.59 28.29
C HIS A 126 -25.98 -14.56 27.84
N VAL A 127 -25.57 -13.51 27.12
CA VAL A 127 -24.18 -13.29 26.70
C VAL A 127 -23.25 -13.18 27.90
N ARG A 128 -23.68 -12.53 28.99
CA ARG A 128 -22.93 -12.48 30.25
C ARG A 128 -22.58 -13.88 30.76
N ASP A 129 -23.57 -14.78 30.81
CA ASP A 129 -23.39 -16.11 31.41
C ASP A 129 -22.50 -16.99 30.52
N LEU A 130 -22.67 -16.92 29.19
CA LEU A 130 -21.79 -17.61 28.22
C LEU A 130 -20.35 -17.07 28.27
N LEU A 131 -20.17 -15.75 28.29
CA LEU A 131 -18.84 -15.13 28.38
C LEU A 131 -18.14 -15.50 29.69
N ALA A 132 -18.87 -15.54 30.81
CA ALA A 132 -18.31 -15.99 32.09
C ALA A 132 -17.79 -17.44 32.01
N GLN A 133 -18.51 -18.31 31.31
CA GLN A 133 -18.07 -19.69 31.07
C GLN A 133 -16.80 -19.73 30.20
N LEU A 134 -16.79 -19.04 29.05
CA LEU A 134 -15.60 -18.95 28.17
C LEU A 134 -14.37 -18.40 28.90
N GLN A 135 -14.56 -17.40 29.77
CA GLN A 135 -13.48 -16.83 30.57
C GLN A 135 -12.96 -17.80 31.63
N ALA A 136 -13.83 -18.61 32.23
CA ALA A 136 -13.45 -19.64 33.19
C ALA A 136 -12.66 -20.77 32.51
N ASP A 137 -13.03 -21.11 31.28
CA ASP A 137 -12.38 -22.16 30.47
C ASP A 137 -11.11 -21.67 29.75
N GLY A 138 -10.85 -20.35 29.76
CA GLY A 138 -9.73 -19.74 29.04
C GLY A 138 -9.90 -19.73 27.51
N ALA A 139 -11.13 -19.92 27.04
CA ALA A 139 -11.51 -19.96 25.62
C ALA A 139 -11.98 -18.60 25.09
N ASP A 140 -12.08 -17.56 25.94
CA ASP A 140 -12.57 -16.23 25.56
C ASP A 140 -11.66 -15.46 24.58
N ALA A 141 -10.45 -15.98 24.33
CA ALA A 141 -9.51 -15.47 23.35
C ALA A 141 -9.37 -16.37 22.11
N ASP A 142 -10.14 -17.47 22.00
CA ASP A 142 -10.05 -18.43 20.90
C ASP A 142 -11.00 -18.06 19.73
N PRO A 143 -10.47 -17.71 18.54
CA PRO A 143 -11.29 -17.42 17.37
C PRO A 143 -12.16 -18.60 16.92
N SER A 144 -11.83 -19.85 17.26
CA SER A 144 -12.62 -21.03 16.89
C SER A 144 -14.04 -21.00 17.48
N GLN A 145 -14.24 -20.24 18.57
CA GLN A 145 -15.53 -20.07 19.24
C GLN A 145 -16.51 -19.17 18.47
N LEU A 146 -16.05 -18.44 17.44
CA LEU A 146 -16.89 -17.51 16.66
C LEU A 146 -18.05 -18.18 15.94
N GLY A 147 -17.89 -19.45 15.54
CA GLY A 147 -18.96 -20.20 14.88
C GLY A 147 -20.17 -20.44 15.79
N GLU A 148 -19.93 -20.73 17.07
CA GLU A 148 -20.99 -20.95 18.07
C GLU A 148 -21.43 -19.65 18.74
N HIS A 149 -20.54 -18.64 18.79
CA HIS A 149 -20.76 -17.38 19.49
C HIS A 149 -20.43 -16.17 18.59
N PRO A 150 -21.28 -15.81 17.62
CA PRO A 150 -21.01 -14.68 16.71
C PRO A 150 -20.77 -13.34 17.41
N TRP A 151 -21.43 -13.12 18.56
CA TRP A 151 -21.25 -11.91 19.38
C TRP A 151 -19.81 -11.75 19.90
N LEU A 152 -19.05 -12.86 20.03
CA LEU A 152 -17.67 -12.85 20.51
C LEU A 152 -16.73 -12.06 19.58
N ALA A 153 -17.11 -11.84 18.31
CA ALA A 153 -16.34 -11.04 17.37
C ALA A 153 -16.03 -9.63 17.88
N GLY A 154 -17.04 -8.93 18.42
CA GLY A 154 -16.86 -7.59 19.00
C GLY A 154 -15.97 -7.59 20.23
N TYR A 155 -16.10 -8.63 21.09
CA TYR A 155 -15.26 -8.83 22.27
C TYR A 155 -13.79 -9.03 21.91
N LEU A 156 -13.50 -9.95 20.98
CA LEU A 156 -12.15 -10.25 20.52
C LEU A 156 -11.51 -9.02 19.87
N ARG A 157 -12.26 -8.29 19.04
CA ARG A 157 -11.77 -7.07 18.36
C ARG A 157 -11.33 -6.01 19.36
N ALA A 158 -12.23 -5.61 20.27
CA ALA A 158 -11.96 -4.57 21.24
C ALA A 158 -10.87 -5.00 22.24
N GLY A 159 -10.89 -6.27 22.68
CA GLY A 159 -9.87 -6.83 23.54
C GLY A 159 -8.48 -6.84 22.89
N ARG A 160 -8.38 -7.36 21.66
CA ARG A 160 -7.11 -7.44 20.92
C ARG A 160 -6.55 -6.06 20.59
N ALA A 161 -7.40 -5.11 20.21
CA ALA A 161 -6.99 -3.72 19.95
C ALA A 161 -6.41 -3.06 21.21
N ALA A 162 -7.13 -3.10 22.33
CA ALA A 162 -6.64 -2.53 23.59
C ALA A 162 -5.35 -3.21 24.10
N LEU A 163 -5.23 -4.53 23.88
CA LEU A 163 -4.01 -5.25 24.23
C LEU A 163 -2.83 -4.83 23.32
N ALA A 164 -3.07 -4.62 22.03
CA ALA A 164 -2.07 -4.11 21.10
C ALA A 164 -1.58 -2.71 21.49
N ASP A 165 -2.48 -1.84 21.96
CA ASP A 165 -2.17 -0.50 22.47
C ASP A 165 -1.44 -0.51 23.82
N TYR A 166 -1.56 -1.60 24.59
CA TYR A 166 -0.90 -1.76 25.88
C TYR A 166 0.50 -2.36 25.75
N LEU A 167 0.64 -3.46 25.00
CA LEU A 167 1.87 -4.26 24.92
C LEU A 167 3.05 -3.45 24.38
N GLY A 168 4.21 -3.55 25.02
CA GLY A 168 5.44 -2.91 24.57
C GLY A 168 5.45 -1.37 24.68
N THR A 169 4.49 -0.78 25.40
CA THR A 169 4.34 0.68 25.55
C THR A 169 4.73 1.16 26.95
N PRO A 170 4.84 2.48 27.18
CA PRO A 170 5.06 3.04 28.51
C PRO A 170 3.98 2.70 29.55
N ALA A 171 2.82 2.18 29.13
CA ALA A 171 1.78 1.70 30.04
C ALA A 171 2.13 0.34 30.68
N GLU A 172 2.88 -0.50 29.95
CA GLU A 172 3.36 -1.80 30.42
C GLU A 172 4.75 -1.71 31.04
N ILE A 173 5.63 -0.89 30.44
CA ILE A 173 7.06 -0.88 30.69
C ILE A 173 7.50 0.49 31.22
N ASP A 174 8.44 0.49 32.16
CA ASP A 174 9.13 1.70 32.59
C ASP A 174 10.29 2.12 31.67
N PHE A 175 9.96 2.54 30.45
CA PHE A 175 10.95 3.08 29.51
C PHE A 175 11.67 4.33 30.06
N ALA A 176 11.04 5.09 30.95
CA ALA A 176 11.64 6.30 31.52
C ALA A 176 12.86 5.97 32.38
N GLU A 177 12.75 4.95 33.24
CA GLU A 177 13.86 4.45 34.06
C GLU A 177 15.00 3.91 33.18
N LEU A 178 14.66 3.09 32.18
CA LEU A 178 15.67 2.50 31.28
C LEU A 178 16.37 3.57 30.43
N ASN A 179 15.63 4.53 29.86
CA ASN A 179 16.21 5.62 29.07
C ASN A 179 17.13 6.50 29.93
N ALA A 180 16.79 6.74 31.20
CA ALA A 180 17.66 7.46 32.13
C ALA A 180 18.97 6.72 32.39
N ILE A 181 18.91 5.39 32.59
CA ILE A 181 20.10 4.53 32.73
C ILE A 181 21.01 4.61 31.51
N LEU A 182 20.45 4.53 30.30
CA LEU A 182 21.24 4.61 29.06
C LEU A 182 21.84 6.01 28.88
N ALA A 183 21.09 7.07 29.19
CA ALA A 183 21.58 8.44 29.14
C ALA A 183 22.73 8.69 30.11
N ASP A 184 22.63 8.20 31.36
CA ASP A 184 23.70 8.32 32.35
C ASP A 184 24.95 7.51 31.95
N PHE A 185 24.75 6.33 31.34
CA PHE A 185 25.85 5.53 30.81
C PHE A 185 26.59 6.28 29.69
N HIS A 186 25.86 6.86 28.73
CA HIS A 186 26.40 7.70 27.65
C HIS A 186 27.13 8.93 28.19
N ALA A 187 26.63 9.53 29.28
CA ALA A 187 27.25 10.66 29.96
C ALA A 187 28.53 10.29 30.74
N GLY A 188 28.90 9.00 30.79
CA GLY A 188 30.14 8.54 31.41
C GLY A 188 30.01 8.14 32.88
N ALA A 189 28.82 7.78 33.37
CA ALA A 189 28.64 7.34 34.75
C ALA A 189 29.48 6.08 35.06
N ASP A 190 30.37 6.18 36.05
CA ASP A 190 31.19 5.05 36.53
C ASP A 190 30.41 4.10 37.45
N THR A 191 29.22 4.48 37.89
CA THR A 191 28.38 3.65 38.76
C THR A 191 26.92 3.97 38.55
N LEU A 192 26.09 2.94 38.40
CA LEU A 192 24.64 3.08 38.25
C LEU A 192 23.89 2.23 39.30
N MET A 193 22.71 2.69 39.69
CA MET A 193 21.76 1.88 40.45
C MET A 193 20.87 1.16 39.45
N LEU A 194 21.01 -0.16 39.33
CA LEU A 194 20.26 -0.95 38.37
C LEU A 194 19.19 -1.77 39.09
N LYS A 195 17.97 -1.71 38.56
CA LYS A 195 16.83 -2.47 39.07
C LYS A 195 17.02 -3.96 38.80
N ARG A 196 16.51 -4.76 39.72
CA ARG A 196 16.41 -6.21 39.64
C ARG A 196 14.99 -6.64 39.92
N MET A 197 14.52 -7.58 39.12
CA MET A 197 13.18 -8.13 39.24
C MET A 197 13.27 -9.65 39.19
N GLY A 198 12.77 -10.30 40.24
CA GLY A 198 12.52 -11.74 40.24
C GLY A 198 11.15 -12.08 39.66
N ARG A 199 10.76 -13.35 39.76
CA ARG A 199 9.54 -13.86 39.12
C ARG A 199 8.27 -13.71 39.96
N SER A 200 8.41 -13.49 41.28
CA SER A 200 7.29 -13.44 42.21
C SER A 200 7.23 -12.14 43.01
N ASP A 201 6.09 -11.90 43.65
CA ASP A 201 5.88 -10.74 44.52
C ASP A 201 6.96 -10.61 45.61
N GLY A 202 7.36 -9.38 45.90
CA GLY A 202 8.44 -9.04 46.84
C GLY A 202 9.88 -9.23 46.33
N GLN A 203 10.09 -9.69 45.10
CA GLN A 203 11.43 -9.85 44.50
C GLN A 203 11.82 -8.63 43.65
N LEU A 204 11.90 -7.45 44.26
CA LEU A 204 12.32 -6.21 43.59
C LEU A 204 13.35 -5.48 44.45
N TRP A 205 14.52 -5.21 43.88
CA TRP A 205 15.60 -4.50 44.56
C TRP A 205 16.48 -3.73 43.57
N TYR A 206 17.44 -2.95 44.08
CA TYR A 206 18.40 -2.23 43.27
C TYR A 206 19.81 -2.61 43.69
N ASP A 207 20.65 -2.90 42.71
CA ASP A 207 22.08 -3.14 42.90
C ASP A 207 22.88 -1.91 42.45
N ARG A 208 23.90 -1.55 43.24
CA ARG A 208 24.90 -0.57 42.81
C ARG A 208 25.94 -1.29 41.96
N VAL A 209 26.03 -0.95 40.68
CA VAL A 209 26.90 -1.61 39.70
C VAL A 209 28.03 -0.68 39.27
N ASP A 210 29.28 -1.14 39.45
CA ASP A 210 30.48 -0.46 38.96
C ASP A 210 30.63 -0.67 37.45
N LEU A 211 30.68 0.44 36.71
CA LEU A 211 30.79 0.50 35.26
C LEU A 211 32.07 1.22 34.82
N SER A 212 33.00 1.55 35.73
CA SER A 212 34.23 2.31 35.41
C SER A 212 35.09 1.66 34.32
N ALA A 213 35.12 0.32 34.26
CA ALA A 213 35.80 -0.44 33.22
C ALA A 213 34.92 -0.77 32.00
N VAL A 214 33.63 -0.41 32.02
CA VAL A 214 32.66 -0.75 30.99
C VAL A 214 32.63 0.33 29.92
N ARG A 215 32.92 -0.06 28.68
CA ARG A 215 32.92 0.78 27.49
C ARG A 215 31.68 0.59 26.62
N VAL A 216 31.04 -0.57 26.69
CA VAL A 216 29.85 -0.92 25.90
C VAL A 216 28.79 -1.52 26.82
N MET A 217 27.53 -1.09 26.69
CA MET A 217 26.41 -1.75 27.35
C MET A 217 25.62 -2.56 26.32
N VAL A 218 25.34 -3.82 26.62
CA VAL A 218 24.51 -4.70 25.80
C VAL A 218 23.17 -4.85 26.52
N VAL A 219 22.07 -4.51 25.85
CA VAL A 219 20.70 -4.65 26.38
C VAL A 219 20.04 -5.81 25.65
N GLU A 220 19.77 -6.91 26.34
CA GLU A 220 19.04 -8.04 25.76
C GLU A 220 17.56 -7.94 26.12
N TRP A 221 16.68 -7.92 25.10
CA TRP A 221 15.26 -7.76 25.36
C TRP A 221 14.35 -7.91 24.14
N THR A 222 13.07 -8.25 24.32
CA THR A 222 12.09 -8.24 23.22
C THR A 222 11.86 -6.85 22.64
N HIS A 223 11.81 -5.80 23.45
CA HIS A 223 11.50 -4.43 23.01
C HIS A 223 12.74 -3.57 22.71
N GLY A 224 13.89 -4.20 22.44
CA GLY A 224 15.17 -3.52 22.20
C GLY A 224 15.22 -2.59 20.97
N ASN A 225 14.24 -2.70 20.06
CA ASN A 225 14.05 -1.80 18.92
C ASN A 225 12.81 -0.90 19.04
N SER A 226 12.18 -0.82 20.22
CA SER A 226 10.97 -0.01 20.43
C SER A 226 11.22 1.49 20.21
N ASP A 227 10.22 2.22 19.69
CA ASP A 227 10.25 3.70 19.54
C ASP A 227 10.32 4.43 20.87
N HIS A 228 10.00 3.73 21.95
CA HIS A 228 10.10 4.26 23.31
C HIS A 228 11.47 4.06 23.95
N LEU A 229 12.34 3.21 23.37
CA LEU A 229 13.71 3.01 23.85
C LEU A 229 14.66 3.93 23.07
N VAL A 230 15.26 4.87 23.79
CA VAL A 230 16.15 5.91 23.24
C VAL A 230 17.55 5.72 23.80
N GLY A 231 18.57 6.03 22.99
CA GLY A 231 19.97 5.88 23.38
C GLY A 231 20.58 4.53 23.02
N VAL A 232 19.99 3.78 22.08
CA VAL A 232 20.60 2.59 21.48
C VAL A 232 21.34 2.99 20.21
N ASP A 233 22.64 2.68 20.13
CA ASP A 233 23.49 3.00 18.98
C ASP A 233 23.52 1.87 17.95
N VAL A 234 23.52 0.60 18.40
CA VAL A 234 23.54 -0.57 17.51
C VAL A 234 22.40 -1.53 17.87
N PRO A 235 21.22 -1.35 17.26
CA PRO A 235 20.11 -2.30 17.39
C PRO A 235 20.34 -3.56 16.54
N ILE A 236 20.22 -4.73 17.16
CA ILE A 236 20.38 -6.05 16.55
C ILE A 236 19.07 -6.83 16.66
N LEU A 237 18.53 -7.28 15.53
CA LEU A 237 17.34 -8.13 15.47
C LEU A 237 17.72 -9.59 15.14
N LEU A 238 17.38 -10.49 16.05
CA LEU A 238 17.38 -11.93 15.82
C LEU A 238 16.02 -12.34 15.23
N ASN A 239 16.02 -12.62 13.93
CA ASN A 239 14.83 -13.00 13.19
C ASN A 239 14.47 -14.49 13.40
N SER A 240 13.16 -14.75 13.39
CA SER A 240 12.57 -16.09 13.33
C SER A 240 11.30 -15.98 12.50
N THR A 241 11.21 -16.78 11.43
CA THR A 241 10.06 -16.75 10.53
C THR A 241 8.78 -17.24 11.24
N PRO A 242 7.57 -16.94 10.72
CA PRO A 242 6.33 -17.47 11.29
C PRO A 242 6.30 -19.00 11.34
N ALA A 243 6.81 -19.67 10.30
CA ALA A 243 6.90 -21.13 10.24
C ALA A 243 7.84 -21.70 11.30
N GLU A 244 9.00 -21.08 11.51
CA GLU A 244 9.96 -21.46 12.55
C GLU A 244 9.40 -21.26 13.95
N THR A 245 8.70 -20.14 14.15
CA THR A 245 8.01 -19.80 15.40
C THR A 245 6.92 -20.82 15.70
N LEU A 246 6.11 -21.20 14.70
CA LEU A 246 5.08 -22.24 14.84
C LEU A 246 5.69 -23.62 15.11
N ALA A 247 6.79 -23.98 14.44
CA ALA A 247 7.49 -25.24 14.68
C ALA A 247 8.05 -25.31 16.11
N HIS A 248 8.62 -24.22 16.60
CA HIS A 248 9.08 -24.09 17.98
C HIS A 248 7.92 -24.20 18.98
N ARG A 249 6.78 -23.55 18.70
CA ARG A 249 5.55 -23.69 19.52
C ARG A 249 5.07 -25.14 19.58
N ARG A 250 4.96 -25.82 18.42
CA ARG A 250 4.56 -27.23 18.34
C ARG A 250 5.49 -28.16 19.12
N ALA A 251 6.79 -27.88 19.11
CA ALA A 251 7.75 -28.63 19.91
C ALA A 251 7.49 -28.47 21.41
N ARG A 252 7.28 -27.23 21.89
CA ARG A 252 6.98 -26.97 23.31
C ARG A 252 5.63 -27.54 23.76
N SER A 253 4.61 -27.53 22.89
CA SER A 253 3.32 -28.16 23.20
C SER A 253 3.40 -29.68 23.33
N ARG A 254 4.39 -30.34 22.71
CA ARG A 254 4.68 -31.78 22.94
C ARG A 254 5.33 -32.04 24.30
N ASP A 255 6.01 -31.05 24.86
CA ASP A 255 6.68 -31.14 26.16
C ASP A 255 5.77 -30.77 27.36
N GLY A 256 4.46 -30.59 27.12
CA GLY A 256 3.44 -30.52 28.18
C GLY A 256 3.00 -29.12 28.62
N ALA A 257 3.52 -28.04 28.04
CA ALA A 257 3.00 -26.69 28.24
C ALA A 257 2.07 -26.31 27.07
N VAL A 258 0.76 -26.32 27.30
CA VAL A 258 -0.22 -25.88 26.28
C VAL A 258 -0.23 -24.34 26.25
N ASP A 259 0.21 -23.73 25.15
CA ASP A 259 0.07 -22.28 24.93
C ASP A 259 -1.45 -21.98 24.84
N SER A 260 -1.97 -21.15 25.75
CA SER A 260 -3.40 -20.77 25.72
C SER A 260 -3.71 -19.89 24.49
N PRO A 261 -4.97 -19.81 24.03
CA PRO A 261 -5.37 -18.89 22.95
C PRO A 261 -4.96 -17.44 23.23
N PHE A 262 -5.10 -17.00 24.49
CA PHE A 262 -4.67 -15.68 24.93
C PHE A 262 -3.15 -15.48 24.82
N THR A 263 -2.35 -16.47 25.25
CA THR A 263 -0.87 -16.41 25.14
C THR A 263 -0.44 -16.35 23.67
N THR A 264 -1.13 -17.10 22.81
CA THR A 264 -0.92 -17.07 21.35
C THR A 264 -1.15 -15.67 20.79
N MET A 265 -2.24 -15.01 21.20
CA MET A 265 -2.54 -13.63 20.80
C MET A 265 -1.46 -12.65 21.27
N VAL A 266 -0.99 -12.75 22.52
CA VAL A 266 0.10 -11.89 23.03
C VAL A 266 1.36 -12.05 22.17
N LEU A 267 1.77 -13.29 21.90
CA LEU A 267 2.96 -13.57 21.08
C LEU A 267 2.81 -13.06 19.63
N GLU A 268 1.61 -13.16 19.04
CA GLU A 268 1.34 -12.59 17.72
C GLU A 268 1.47 -11.07 17.71
N LEU A 269 0.93 -10.39 18.73
CA LEU A 269 1.04 -8.94 18.86
C LEU A 269 2.48 -8.48 19.12
N GLU A 270 3.25 -9.21 19.94
CA GLU A 270 4.67 -8.95 20.15
C GLU A 270 5.48 -9.15 18.86
N GLN A 271 5.20 -10.22 18.10
CA GLN A 271 5.84 -10.46 16.81
C GLN A 271 5.51 -9.35 15.79
N ALA A 272 4.26 -8.88 15.77
CA ALA A 272 3.86 -7.76 14.91
C ALA A 272 4.63 -6.47 15.27
N LYS A 273 4.84 -6.19 16.56
CA LYS A 273 5.64 -5.05 17.02
C LYS A 273 7.12 -5.17 16.66
N LEU A 274 7.70 -6.37 16.79
CA LEU A 274 9.06 -6.65 16.33
C LEU A 274 9.20 -6.40 14.83
N ALA A 275 8.24 -6.87 14.04
CA ALA A 275 8.25 -6.67 12.60
C ALA A 275 8.13 -5.19 12.21
N ALA A 276 7.25 -4.43 12.88
CA ALA A 276 7.11 -2.99 12.67
C ALA A 276 8.41 -2.24 12.98
N ALA A 277 9.13 -2.64 14.03
CA ALA A 277 10.38 -2.02 14.45
C ALA A 277 11.64 -2.58 13.74
N ALA A 278 11.51 -3.59 12.88
CA ALA A 278 12.65 -4.29 12.27
C ALA A 278 13.50 -3.37 11.39
N HIS A 279 12.89 -2.39 10.73
CA HIS A 279 13.57 -1.42 9.86
C HIS A 279 14.62 -0.55 10.60
N ARG A 280 14.55 -0.49 11.94
CA ARG A 280 15.51 0.24 12.77
C ARG A 280 16.78 -0.54 13.07
N ALA A 281 16.78 -1.86 12.86
CA ALA A 281 17.93 -2.70 13.15
C ALA A 281 19.12 -2.34 12.22
N LYS A 282 20.32 -2.22 12.79
CA LYS A 282 21.57 -2.08 12.02
C LYS A 282 22.15 -3.44 11.63
N ILE A 283 21.73 -4.49 12.31
CA ILE A 283 22.10 -5.89 12.05
C ILE A 283 20.82 -6.74 12.18
N ILE A 284 20.45 -7.44 11.12
CA ILE A 284 19.37 -8.44 11.15
C ILE A 284 20.00 -9.81 10.90
N VAL A 285 19.59 -10.81 11.68
CA VAL A 285 20.21 -12.13 11.67
C VAL A 285 19.12 -13.18 11.51
N SER A 286 19.23 -14.04 10.51
CA SER A 286 18.32 -15.17 10.32
C SER A 286 18.45 -16.20 11.45
N ARG A 287 17.55 -17.19 11.49
CA ARG A 287 17.68 -18.30 12.44
C ARG A 287 18.96 -19.10 12.24
N SER A 288 19.44 -19.26 11.01
CA SER A 288 20.69 -19.96 10.65
C SER A 288 21.95 -19.11 10.93
N GLY A 289 21.79 -17.85 11.33
CA GLY A 289 22.90 -16.94 11.62
C GLY A 289 23.38 -16.13 10.43
N GLU A 290 22.70 -16.18 9.29
CA GLU A 290 23.01 -15.33 8.13
C GLU A 290 22.64 -13.88 8.40
N LEU A 291 23.50 -12.95 7.99
CA LEU A 291 23.19 -11.53 8.05
C LEU A 291 22.25 -11.19 6.91
N LEU A 292 21.13 -10.55 7.24
CA LEU A 292 20.12 -10.11 6.29
C LEU A 292 20.16 -8.59 6.20
N ASP A 293 19.97 -8.05 5.00
CA ASP A 293 19.46 -6.68 4.87
C ASP A 293 17.94 -6.64 5.15
N PHE A 294 17.37 -5.43 5.18
CA PHE A 294 15.95 -5.29 5.50
C PHE A 294 15.02 -5.86 4.42
N ALA A 295 15.42 -5.83 3.15
CA ALA A 295 14.63 -6.39 2.07
C ALA A 295 14.63 -7.94 2.11
N GLU A 296 15.79 -8.55 2.37
CA GLU A 296 15.93 -9.98 2.60
C GLU A 296 15.13 -10.42 3.84
N TYR A 297 15.12 -9.62 4.90
CA TYR A 297 14.25 -9.82 6.05
C TYR A 297 12.77 -9.80 5.66
N GLN A 298 12.30 -8.78 4.94
CA GLN A 298 10.90 -8.68 4.50
C GLN A 298 10.51 -9.91 3.67
N ALA A 299 11.35 -10.31 2.72
CA ALA A 299 11.15 -11.51 1.91
C ALA A 299 11.07 -12.79 2.76
N SER A 300 12.00 -12.94 3.72
CA SER A 300 12.00 -14.10 4.63
C SER A 300 10.75 -14.18 5.52
N MET A 301 10.13 -13.03 5.77
CA MET A 301 8.92 -12.89 6.58
C MET A 301 7.64 -12.91 5.74
N GLY A 302 7.75 -12.95 4.40
CA GLY A 302 6.62 -12.81 3.48
C GLY A 302 5.91 -11.47 3.61
N LEU A 303 6.65 -10.41 3.98
CA LEU A 303 6.15 -9.04 4.18
C LEU A 303 6.37 -8.14 2.95
N ASP A 304 7.10 -8.63 1.97
CA ASP A 304 7.40 -7.94 0.70
C ASP A 304 6.28 -8.11 -0.33
N LEU A 305 5.43 -9.12 -0.18
CA LEU A 305 4.33 -9.44 -1.06
C LEU A 305 2.99 -9.49 -0.32
N PRO A 306 1.88 -9.07 -0.96
CA PRO A 306 0.58 -9.16 -0.35
C PRO A 306 0.11 -10.62 -0.35
N GLY A 307 -1.03 -10.90 0.30
CA GLY A 307 -1.73 -12.16 0.11
C GLY A 307 -2.01 -12.43 -1.38
N ALA A 308 -1.95 -13.69 -1.81
CA ALA A 308 -2.11 -14.07 -3.21
C ALA A 308 -3.56 -14.32 -3.63
N GLY A 309 -4.53 -14.13 -2.73
CA GLY A 309 -5.96 -14.34 -2.96
C GLY A 309 -6.58 -13.25 -3.84
N PRO A 310 -7.80 -13.47 -4.37
CA PRO A 310 -8.42 -12.52 -5.28
C PRO A 310 -8.69 -11.15 -4.65
N MET A 311 -8.67 -10.12 -5.48
CA MET A 311 -8.91 -8.73 -5.10
C MET A 311 -10.08 -8.16 -5.90
N LEU A 312 -11.13 -7.69 -5.23
CA LEU A 312 -12.21 -6.95 -5.87
C LEU A 312 -11.72 -5.53 -6.23
N ASN A 313 -12.08 -5.00 -7.39
CA ASN A 313 -11.78 -3.62 -7.77
C ASN A 313 -13.08 -2.89 -8.14
N ALA A 314 -13.33 -1.76 -7.50
CA ALA A 314 -14.54 -0.96 -7.69
C ALA A 314 -14.32 0.52 -7.31
N TYR A 315 -15.18 1.40 -7.83
CA TYR A 315 -15.38 2.68 -7.17
C TYR A 315 -16.23 2.48 -5.91
N PRO A 316 -16.09 3.31 -4.87
CA PRO A 316 -16.94 3.26 -3.68
C PRO A 316 -18.44 3.35 -4.02
N ASP A 317 -18.83 4.03 -5.10
CA ASP A 317 -20.23 4.17 -5.53
C ASP A 317 -20.69 3.14 -6.57
N SER A 318 -19.81 2.26 -7.05
CA SER A 318 -20.13 1.29 -8.11
C SER A 318 -21.18 0.26 -7.71
N LEU A 319 -21.24 -0.09 -6.42
CA LEU A 319 -22.13 -1.11 -5.89
C LEU A 319 -23.10 -0.46 -4.91
N ALA A 320 -24.34 -0.25 -5.35
CA ALA A 320 -25.42 0.40 -4.60
C ALA A 320 -25.12 1.85 -4.11
N GLY A 321 -24.24 2.58 -4.79
CA GLY A 321 -24.13 4.05 -4.69
C GLY A 321 -23.22 4.58 -3.59
N GLN A 322 -22.83 3.76 -2.61
CA GLN A 322 -21.91 4.11 -1.52
C GLN A 322 -21.07 2.88 -1.12
N LEU A 323 -19.99 3.09 -0.37
CA LEU A 323 -19.07 2.02 0.01
C LEU A 323 -19.76 0.93 0.84
N SER A 324 -20.79 1.30 1.61
CA SER A 324 -21.65 0.35 2.33
C SER A 324 -22.27 -0.72 1.41
N GLY A 325 -22.55 -0.40 0.14
CA GLY A 325 -23.05 -1.37 -0.83
C GLY A 325 -21.98 -2.37 -1.29
N LEU A 326 -20.71 -1.96 -1.35
CA LEU A 326 -19.59 -2.90 -1.52
C LEU A 326 -19.45 -3.79 -0.29
N VAL A 327 -19.56 -3.22 0.92
CA VAL A 327 -19.56 -3.95 2.20
C VAL A 327 -20.64 -5.03 2.21
N ASP A 328 -21.87 -4.68 1.82
CA ASP A 328 -22.99 -5.64 1.70
C ASP A 328 -22.65 -6.76 0.71
N VAL A 329 -22.06 -6.43 -0.44
CA VAL A 329 -21.64 -7.43 -1.44
C VAL A 329 -20.60 -8.40 -0.88
N VAL A 330 -19.53 -7.93 -0.23
CA VAL A 330 -18.49 -8.85 0.30
C VAL A 330 -18.99 -9.67 1.50
N ARG A 331 -20.00 -9.19 2.22
CA ARG A 331 -20.63 -9.90 3.35
C ARG A 331 -21.74 -10.86 2.91
N ASP A 332 -22.28 -10.71 1.70
CA ASP A 332 -23.30 -11.61 1.18
C ASP A 332 -22.78 -13.07 1.20
N PRO A 333 -23.54 -14.05 1.71
CA PRO A 333 -23.11 -15.44 1.78
C PRO A 333 -22.67 -16.04 0.44
N ALA A 334 -23.23 -15.58 -0.68
CA ALA A 334 -22.85 -16.00 -2.02
C ALA A 334 -21.44 -15.52 -2.40
N VAL A 335 -20.95 -14.44 -1.79
CA VAL A 335 -19.66 -13.80 -2.11
C VAL A 335 -18.62 -14.01 -1.02
N ALA A 336 -19.03 -14.15 0.25
CA ALA A 336 -18.14 -14.29 1.39
C ALA A 336 -17.05 -15.36 1.15
N GLY A 337 -15.79 -15.00 1.35
CA GLY A 337 -14.63 -15.85 1.09
C GLY A 337 -14.13 -15.88 -0.36
N ALA A 338 -14.77 -15.17 -1.30
CA ALA A 338 -14.29 -15.05 -2.69
C ALA A 338 -13.08 -14.11 -2.83
N PHE A 339 -12.98 -13.10 -1.96
CA PHE A 339 -11.96 -12.06 -2.02
C PHE A 339 -11.18 -11.99 -0.70
N GLU A 340 -9.89 -11.71 -0.81
CA GLU A 340 -8.98 -11.41 0.32
C GLU A 340 -8.77 -9.89 0.48
N SER A 341 -9.06 -9.13 -0.57
CA SER A 341 -8.76 -7.71 -0.62
C SER A 341 -9.71 -6.93 -1.52
N ALA A 342 -9.81 -5.63 -1.29
CA ALA A 342 -10.56 -4.70 -2.12
C ALA A 342 -9.67 -3.52 -2.51
N TYR A 343 -9.57 -3.28 -3.82
CA TYR A 343 -9.06 -2.06 -4.39
C TYR A 343 -10.19 -1.05 -4.52
N LEU A 344 -10.12 -0.01 -3.68
CA LEU A 344 -11.04 1.13 -3.73
C LEU A 344 -10.40 2.25 -4.56
N LEU A 345 -11.08 2.64 -5.64
CA LEU A 345 -10.62 3.72 -6.51
C LEU A 345 -10.64 5.09 -5.79
N PRO A 346 -9.88 6.09 -6.28
CA PRO A 346 -9.54 7.29 -5.50
C PRO A 346 -10.72 8.16 -5.06
N SER A 347 -11.91 8.01 -5.62
CA SER A 347 -13.11 8.74 -5.16
C SER A 347 -13.53 8.36 -3.73
N VAL A 348 -12.88 7.37 -3.12
CA VAL A 348 -12.96 7.12 -1.67
C VAL A 348 -12.48 8.33 -0.86
N PHE A 349 -11.64 9.20 -1.45
CA PHE A 349 -11.16 10.44 -0.86
C PHE A 349 -11.94 11.68 -1.36
N ASN A 350 -11.64 12.85 -0.80
CA ASN A 350 -12.16 14.13 -1.31
C ASN A 350 -11.50 14.49 -2.65
N THR A 351 -12.31 14.53 -3.70
CA THR A 351 -11.85 14.66 -5.09
C THR A 351 -12.81 15.53 -5.91
N ASP A 352 -12.35 16.06 -7.04
CA ASP A 352 -13.20 16.85 -7.96
C ASP A 352 -13.29 16.27 -9.38
N LEU A 353 -12.24 16.44 -10.20
CA LEU A 353 -12.16 15.99 -11.58
C LEU A 353 -11.70 14.53 -11.67
N ASP A 354 -11.83 13.99 -12.89
CA ASP A 354 -11.28 12.69 -13.28
C ASP A 354 -11.73 11.53 -12.38
N ARG A 355 -12.99 11.61 -11.89
CA ARG A 355 -13.67 10.59 -11.06
C ARG A 355 -12.78 10.05 -9.91
N GLY A 356 -11.99 10.93 -9.31
CA GLY A 356 -11.15 10.60 -8.16
C GLY A 356 -9.68 10.98 -8.30
N PHE A 357 -9.15 11.07 -9.51
CA PHE A 357 -7.69 11.27 -9.70
C PHE A 357 -7.23 12.73 -9.50
N SER A 358 -8.15 13.66 -9.27
CA SER A 358 -7.84 15.01 -8.81
C SER A 358 -8.16 15.14 -7.32
N VAL A 359 -7.19 14.75 -6.48
CA VAL A 359 -7.34 14.67 -5.01
C VAL A 359 -7.17 16.05 -4.36
N ILE A 360 -8.19 16.44 -3.59
CA ILE A 360 -8.18 17.64 -2.75
C ILE A 360 -7.37 17.37 -1.49
N ASP A 361 -7.72 16.29 -0.80
CA ASP A 361 -7.03 15.75 0.35
C ASP A 361 -7.34 14.25 0.49
N TYR A 362 -6.54 13.56 1.31
CA TYR A 362 -6.69 12.13 1.58
C TYR A 362 -7.63 11.83 2.77
N GLU A 363 -8.51 12.76 3.17
CA GLU A 363 -9.60 12.40 4.06
C GLU A 363 -10.68 11.62 3.30
N LEU A 364 -11.40 10.75 4.00
CA LEU A 364 -12.47 9.95 3.41
C LEU A 364 -13.65 10.84 2.98
N SER A 365 -14.21 10.53 1.81
CA SER A 365 -15.39 11.20 1.26
C SER A 365 -16.63 10.93 2.11
N GLN A 366 -17.12 11.96 2.80
CA GLN A 366 -18.31 11.85 3.68
C GLN A 366 -19.60 11.51 2.92
N THR A 367 -19.62 11.68 1.60
CA THR A 367 -20.78 11.34 0.76
C THR A 367 -20.79 9.89 0.30
N LEU A 368 -19.62 9.24 0.28
CA LEU A 368 -19.44 7.91 -0.29
C LEU A 368 -19.00 6.87 0.74
N VAL A 369 -18.43 7.30 1.86
CA VAL A 369 -17.86 6.44 2.90
C VAL A 369 -18.51 6.76 4.25
N GLY A 370 -19.23 5.79 4.80
CA GLY A 370 -19.74 5.82 6.17
C GLY A 370 -18.65 5.52 7.21
N PRO A 371 -18.86 5.91 8.48
CA PRO A 371 -17.86 5.72 9.54
C PRO A 371 -17.53 4.24 9.82
N ASP A 372 -18.46 3.34 9.53
CA ASP A 372 -18.34 1.91 9.82
C ASP A 372 -17.88 1.08 8.61
N ASP A 373 -17.77 1.68 7.42
CA ASP A 373 -17.53 0.92 6.18
C ASP A 373 -16.14 0.26 6.14
N LEU A 374 -15.07 1.02 6.43
CA LEU A 374 -13.71 0.44 6.47
C LEU A 374 -13.54 -0.58 7.62
N PRO A 375 -14.00 -0.30 8.86
CA PRO A 375 -14.07 -1.32 9.90
C PRO A 375 -14.82 -2.58 9.45
N ALA A 376 -15.94 -2.42 8.73
CA ALA A 376 -16.76 -3.54 8.27
C ALA A 376 -16.07 -4.40 7.20
N LEU A 377 -15.24 -3.80 6.33
CA LEU A 377 -14.37 -4.53 5.39
C LEU A 377 -13.27 -5.29 6.13
N ALA A 378 -12.59 -4.65 7.07
CA ALA A 378 -11.56 -5.30 7.88
C ALA A 378 -12.13 -6.48 8.68
N GLU A 379 -13.36 -6.34 9.21
CA GLU A 379 -14.12 -7.41 9.85
C GLU A 379 -14.41 -8.60 8.94
N ALA A 380 -14.65 -8.35 7.66
CA ALA A 380 -14.84 -9.38 6.64
C ALA A 380 -13.51 -10.00 6.17
N GLY A 381 -12.38 -9.60 6.76
CA GLY A 381 -11.05 -10.09 6.39
C GLY A 381 -10.54 -9.49 5.08
N ILE A 382 -11.01 -8.31 4.70
CA ILE A 382 -10.66 -7.65 3.44
C ILE A 382 -9.55 -6.62 3.68
N ASP A 383 -8.36 -6.91 3.15
CA ASP A 383 -7.27 -5.93 3.07
C ASP A 383 -7.55 -4.86 2.01
N LEU A 384 -7.06 -3.64 2.22
CA LEU A 384 -7.28 -2.57 1.25
C LEU A 384 -6.09 -2.38 0.32
N LYS A 385 -6.41 -2.09 -0.94
CA LYS A 385 -5.53 -1.42 -1.87
C LYS A 385 -6.08 -0.02 -2.12
N LEU A 386 -5.21 0.99 -2.03
CA LEU A 386 -5.58 2.39 -2.24
C LEU A 386 -4.59 3.09 -3.18
N ASP A 387 -5.03 4.16 -3.82
CA ASP A 387 -4.17 4.99 -4.66
C ASP A 387 -3.36 5.99 -3.83
N PHE A 388 -2.12 6.20 -4.26
CA PHE A 388 -1.31 7.33 -3.89
C PHE A 388 -0.90 8.10 -5.15
N ILE A 389 -1.59 9.21 -5.37
CA ILE A 389 -1.37 10.15 -6.47
C ILE A 389 -0.26 11.11 -6.05
N LEU A 390 0.97 10.74 -6.37
CA LEU A 390 2.15 11.52 -5.98
C LEU A 390 2.52 12.62 -6.98
N ASN A 391 2.07 12.53 -8.24
CA ASN A 391 2.49 13.49 -9.27
C ASN A 391 1.83 14.86 -9.11
N HIS A 392 0.59 14.90 -8.63
CA HIS A 392 -0.23 16.11 -8.66
C HIS A 392 -1.27 16.13 -7.53
N ALA A 393 -1.81 17.32 -7.24
CA ALA A 393 -2.95 17.52 -6.35
C ALA A 393 -3.96 18.48 -6.99
N SER A 394 -5.20 18.47 -6.51
CA SER A 394 -6.23 19.40 -7.00
C SER A 394 -5.85 20.85 -6.73
N VAL A 395 -6.28 21.78 -7.60
CA VAL A 395 -6.31 23.22 -7.31
C VAL A 395 -7.07 23.53 -6.01
N LEU A 396 -8.07 22.73 -5.66
CA LEU A 396 -8.83 22.89 -4.41
C LEU A 396 -8.08 22.39 -3.16
N SER A 397 -6.92 21.75 -3.32
CA SER A 397 -6.10 21.33 -2.19
C SER A 397 -5.76 22.52 -1.27
N PRO A 398 -5.69 22.32 0.05
CA PRO A 398 -5.36 23.39 1.01
C PRO A 398 -4.07 24.14 0.63
N GLN A 399 -3.08 23.42 0.11
CA GLN A 399 -1.79 23.94 -0.32
C GLN A 399 -1.94 24.89 -1.51
N PHE A 400 -2.67 24.50 -2.56
CA PHE A 400 -2.81 25.34 -3.75
C PHE A 400 -3.79 26.51 -3.53
N GLN A 401 -4.82 26.33 -2.71
CA GLN A 401 -5.69 27.43 -2.29
C GLN A 401 -4.91 28.52 -1.54
N ASP A 402 -3.93 28.15 -0.71
CA ASP A 402 -3.06 29.12 -0.05
C ASP A 402 -2.14 29.86 -1.04
N VAL A 403 -1.65 29.19 -2.09
CA VAL A 403 -0.92 29.83 -3.21
C VAL A 403 -1.80 30.85 -3.90
N LEU A 404 -3.04 30.51 -4.26
CA LEU A 404 -3.98 31.45 -4.89
C LEU A 404 -4.31 32.65 -3.99
N ALA A 405 -4.43 32.43 -2.67
CA ALA A 405 -4.79 33.49 -1.72
C ALA A 405 -3.62 34.42 -1.36
N ARG A 406 -2.38 33.92 -1.38
CA ARG A 406 -1.20 34.65 -0.87
C ARG A 406 -0.13 34.96 -1.90
N GLY A 407 -0.20 34.35 -3.08
CA GLY A 407 0.81 34.42 -4.13
C GLY A 407 2.19 34.01 -3.60
N ASP A 408 3.23 34.79 -3.91
CA ASP A 408 4.61 34.54 -3.47
C ASP A 408 4.82 34.49 -1.94
N ARG A 409 3.84 34.94 -1.15
CA ARG A 409 3.89 34.87 0.32
C ARG A 409 3.35 33.56 0.90
N SER A 410 2.93 32.63 0.04
CA SER A 410 2.53 31.29 0.45
C SER A 410 3.77 30.45 0.78
N PRO A 411 3.79 29.69 1.90
CA PRO A 411 4.83 28.70 2.15
C PRO A 411 4.80 27.53 1.13
N TYR A 412 3.72 27.39 0.36
CA TYR A 412 3.52 26.33 -0.63
C TYR A 412 3.86 26.76 -2.07
N VAL A 413 4.43 27.95 -2.28
CA VAL A 413 4.76 28.43 -3.64
C VAL A 413 5.69 27.47 -4.40
N ASP A 414 6.64 26.85 -3.69
CA ASP A 414 7.56 25.85 -4.24
C ASP A 414 7.07 24.40 -4.00
N PHE A 415 5.88 24.20 -3.42
CA PHE A 415 5.23 22.88 -3.33
C PHE A 415 4.77 22.40 -4.71
N PHE A 416 4.44 23.33 -5.61
CA PHE A 416 4.05 23.10 -6.99
C PHE A 416 5.11 23.64 -7.94
N ILE A 417 5.02 23.26 -9.21
CA ILE A 417 6.00 23.66 -10.22
C ILE A 417 5.52 24.91 -10.95
N ASP A 418 6.11 26.06 -10.63
CA ASP A 418 6.01 27.27 -11.45
C ASP A 418 6.73 27.04 -12.78
N TRP A 419 5.98 27.14 -13.88
CA TRP A 419 6.47 26.86 -15.23
C TRP A 419 7.56 27.83 -15.66
N ASN A 420 7.42 29.12 -15.33
CA ASN A 420 8.40 30.13 -15.71
C ASN A 420 9.70 29.95 -14.91
N LYS A 421 9.61 29.60 -13.62
CA LYS A 421 10.80 29.28 -12.84
C LYS A 421 11.50 28.03 -13.37
N PHE A 422 10.73 27.00 -13.74
CA PHE A 422 11.28 25.75 -14.27
C PHE A 422 12.07 25.96 -15.58
N TRP A 423 11.55 26.81 -16.48
CA TRP A 423 12.17 27.08 -17.79
C TRP A 423 13.04 28.33 -17.81
N ALA A 424 13.42 28.88 -16.65
CA ALA A 424 14.25 30.07 -16.58
C ALA A 424 15.59 29.87 -17.33
N GLY A 425 15.86 30.72 -18.33
CA GLY A 425 17.06 30.63 -19.17
C GLY A 425 16.98 29.62 -20.31
N HIS A 426 15.81 29.01 -20.55
CA HIS A 426 15.59 27.93 -21.52
C HIS A 426 14.46 28.23 -22.52
N GLY A 427 14.21 29.51 -22.80
CA GLY A 427 13.16 29.96 -23.71
C GLY A 427 12.87 31.45 -23.59
N ASP A 428 11.89 31.90 -24.36
CA ASP A 428 11.49 33.31 -24.44
C ASP A 428 10.13 33.56 -23.80
N LEU A 429 9.96 34.73 -23.15
CA LEU A 429 8.69 35.12 -22.55
C LEU A 429 7.68 35.53 -23.63
N THR A 430 6.54 34.86 -23.67
CA THR A 430 5.44 35.18 -24.58
C THR A 430 4.64 36.39 -24.10
N GLU A 431 3.86 37.00 -25.00
CA GLU A 431 2.87 38.03 -24.63
C GLU A 431 1.82 37.50 -23.64
N GLY A 432 1.60 36.18 -23.61
CA GLY A 432 0.70 35.50 -22.69
C GLY A 432 1.23 35.34 -21.25
N GLY A 433 2.45 35.81 -20.97
CA GLY A 433 3.04 35.79 -19.62
C GLY A 433 3.69 34.47 -19.21
N TYR A 434 3.82 33.51 -20.12
CA TYR A 434 4.55 32.25 -19.89
C TYR A 434 5.78 32.13 -20.79
N LEU A 435 6.82 31.45 -20.31
CA LEU A 435 8.00 31.11 -21.10
C LEU A 435 7.64 30.02 -22.12
N GLN A 436 7.92 30.28 -23.39
CA GLN A 436 7.92 29.27 -24.44
C GLN A 436 9.30 28.60 -24.45
N PRO A 437 9.43 27.31 -24.07
CA PRO A 437 10.72 26.64 -24.08
C PRO A 437 11.28 26.55 -25.50
N ASP A 438 12.61 26.55 -25.61
CA ASP A 438 13.29 26.31 -26.88
C ASP A 438 12.86 24.95 -27.47
N ASP A 439 12.54 24.92 -28.77
CA ASP A 439 12.00 23.72 -29.45
C ASP A 439 12.86 22.47 -29.23
N TYR A 440 14.20 22.60 -29.18
CA TYR A 440 15.11 21.47 -29.00
C TYR A 440 15.03 20.82 -27.61
N LEU A 441 14.52 21.53 -26.59
CA LEU A 441 14.35 21.04 -25.22
C LEU A 441 13.03 20.30 -25.01
N ILE A 442 12.02 20.57 -25.84
CA ILE A 442 10.68 19.98 -25.71
C ILE A 442 10.35 18.99 -26.83
N LYS A 443 11.21 18.84 -27.85
CA LYS A 443 11.01 17.93 -28.99
C LYS A 443 10.72 16.47 -28.59
N ASP A 444 11.32 16.00 -27.50
CA ASP A 444 11.20 14.63 -27.00
C ASP A 444 10.28 14.56 -25.76
N MET A 445 9.67 15.68 -25.36
CA MET A 445 8.82 15.75 -24.17
C MET A 445 7.50 15.02 -24.41
N PHE A 446 7.03 14.29 -23.41
CA PHE A 446 5.80 13.52 -23.50
C PHE A 446 4.57 14.34 -23.10
N PHE A 447 3.78 14.78 -24.07
CA PHE A 447 2.58 15.60 -23.84
C PHE A 447 1.32 14.74 -23.67
N ARG A 448 0.50 15.07 -22.67
CA ARG A 448 -0.79 14.40 -22.37
C ARG A 448 -2.03 15.20 -22.77
N LYS A 449 -1.84 16.44 -23.25
CA LYS A 449 -2.89 17.33 -23.79
C LYS A 449 -2.31 18.20 -24.90
N PRO A 450 -3.15 18.85 -25.74
CA PRO A 450 -2.67 19.77 -26.76
C PRO A 450 -1.99 20.99 -26.15
N GLY A 451 -0.89 21.43 -26.75
CA GLY A 451 -0.11 22.58 -26.28
C GLY A 451 0.74 22.28 -25.04
N LEU A 452 1.27 23.33 -24.41
CA LEU A 452 2.10 23.21 -23.23
C LEU A 452 1.29 22.75 -22.00
N PRO A 453 1.88 21.97 -21.08
CA PRO A 453 1.21 21.49 -19.89
C PRO A 453 1.12 22.56 -18.80
N ILE A 454 0.42 23.67 -19.10
CA ILE A 454 0.27 24.82 -18.20
C ILE A 454 -1.19 25.07 -17.84
N LEU A 455 -1.41 25.56 -16.62
CA LEU A 455 -2.61 26.28 -16.21
C LEU A 455 -2.18 27.69 -15.77
N MET A 456 -2.76 28.72 -16.40
CA MET A 456 -2.55 30.11 -15.98
C MET A 456 -3.45 30.42 -14.79
N VAL A 457 -2.83 30.78 -13.65
CA VAL A 457 -3.55 31.19 -12.45
C VAL A 457 -3.25 32.65 -12.11
N ARG A 458 -4.25 33.34 -11.58
CA ARG A 458 -4.16 34.75 -11.22
C ARG A 458 -3.83 34.90 -9.74
N PHE A 459 -2.74 35.61 -9.45
CA PHE A 459 -2.31 35.93 -8.08
C PHE A 459 -3.07 37.14 -7.51
N PRO A 460 -3.05 37.34 -6.18
CA PRO A 460 -3.77 38.46 -5.53
C PRO A 460 -3.31 39.85 -5.96
N ASP A 461 -2.11 39.97 -6.54
CA ASP A 461 -1.57 41.22 -7.09
C ASP A 461 -1.94 41.44 -8.56
N GLY A 462 -2.78 40.57 -9.14
CA GLY A 462 -3.27 40.65 -10.51
C GLY A 462 -2.38 40.00 -11.56
N ARG A 463 -1.18 39.50 -11.21
CA ARG A 463 -0.31 38.79 -12.15
C ARG A 463 -0.92 37.45 -12.55
N GLU A 464 -0.80 37.11 -13.84
CA GLU A 464 -1.03 35.76 -14.34
C GLU A 464 0.27 34.96 -14.25
N VAL A 465 0.23 33.83 -13.54
CA VAL A 465 1.38 32.96 -13.27
C VAL A 465 1.10 31.57 -13.84
N PRO A 466 1.97 31.02 -14.71
CA PRO A 466 1.80 29.68 -15.23
C PRO A 466 2.30 28.62 -14.24
N TYR A 467 1.46 27.67 -13.89
CA TYR A 467 1.88 26.47 -13.15
C TYR A 467 1.78 25.23 -14.04
N TRP A 468 2.66 24.26 -13.79
CA TRP A 468 2.65 22.98 -14.48
C TRP A 468 1.38 22.19 -14.15
N ASN A 469 0.68 21.76 -15.18
CA ASN A 469 -0.52 20.93 -15.13
C ASN A 469 -0.45 19.93 -16.29
N THR A 470 -0.04 18.70 -16.01
CA THR A 470 0.16 17.65 -17.01
C THR A 470 -1.16 17.14 -17.58
N PHE A 471 -2.21 17.09 -16.74
CA PHE A 471 -3.48 16.43 -17.03
C PHE A 471 -4.65 17.42 -17.18
N TYR A 472 -5.82 17.11 -16.60
CA TYR A 472 -7.05 17.88 -16.77
C TYR A 472 -6.97 19.25 -16.07
N GLN A 473 -7.65 20.23 -16.65
CA GLN A 473 -7.87 21.57 -16.09
C GLN A 473 -9.22 22.10 -16.54
N GLU A 474 -9.78 23.00 -15.74
CA GLU A 474 -10.98 23.75 -16.09
C GLU A 474 -10.89 25.15 -15.50
N VAL A 475 -11.28 26.15 -16.31
CA VAL A 475 -11.37 27.54 -15.89
C VAL A 475 -12.83 27.97 -15.97
N ARG A 476 -13.38 28.41 -14.85
CA ARG A 476 -14.78 28.86 -14.74
C ARG A 476 -14.84 30.33 -14.32
N TYR A 477 -15.82 31.05 -14.87
CA TYR A 477 -16.14 32.41 -14.46
C TYR A 477 -17.49 32.43 -13.75
N SER A 478 -17.56 33.17 -12.63
CA SER A 478 -18.84 33.48 -12.01
C SER A 478 -19.51 34.61 -12.80
N GLN A 479 -20.81 34.50 -13.05
CA GLN A 479 -21.53 35.59 -13.71
C GLN A 479 -21.53 36.81 -12.79
N PRO A 480 -21.09 37.99 -13.27
CA PRO A 480 -21.10 39.20 -12.47
C PRO A 480 -22.53 39.69 -12.26
N ASP A 481 -22.87 40.07 -11.03
CA ASP A 481 -24.11 40.78 -10.76
C ASP A 481 -23.97 42.29 -11.03
N PRO A 482 -25.08 43.02 -11.25
CA PRO A 482 -25.01 44.45 -11.55
C PRO A 482 -24.35 45.28 -10.45
N GLN A 483 -24.53 44.96 -9.16
CA GLN A 483 -23.93 45.72 -8.06
C GLN A 483 -22.42 45.54 -8.01
N GLU A 484 -21.92 44.35 -8.36
CA GLU A 484 -20.49 44.10 -8.50
C GLU A 484 -19.87 44.94 -9.62
N LEU A 485 -20.55 45.07 -10.77
CA LEU A 485 -20.07 45.93 -11.87
C LEU A 485 -20.14 47.42 -11.50
N MET A 486 -21.14 47.83 -10.70
CA MET A 486 -21.19 49.18 -10.14
C MET A 486 -20.01 49.44 -9.20
N ALA A 487 -19.68 48.49 -8.33
CA ALA A 487 -18.56 48.62 -7.40
C ALA A 487 -17.21 48.64 -8.12
N ALA A 488 -17.04 47.80 -9.15
CA ALA A 488 -15.80 47.67 -9.90
C ALA A 488 -15.53 48.87 -10.83
N ALA A 489 -16.56 49.42 -11.46
CA ALA A 489 -16.40 50.39 -12.55
C ALA A 489 -17.21 51.70 -12.39
N GLY A 490 -17.88 51.90 -11.25
CA GLY A 490 -18.66 53.13 -10.98
C GLY A 490 -19.89 53.30 -11.86
N LEU A 491 -20.42 52.20 -12.41
CA LEU A 491 -21.57 52.23 -13.32
C LEU A 491 -22.86 52.64 -12.60
N GLN A 492 -23.80 53.22 -13.36
CA GLN A 492 -25.20 53.33 -12.92
C GLN A 492 -25.91 51.99 -13.11
N TYR A 493 -26.89 51.68 -12.25
CA TYR A 493 -27.55 50.37 -12.19
C TYR A 493 -28.04 49.87 -13.57
N GLY A 494 -28.76 50.68 -14.35
CA GLY A 494 -29.27 50.24 -15.66
C GLY A 494 -28.17 49.95 -16.70
N ARG A 495 -27.02 50.64 -16.61
CA ARG A 495 -25.83 50.34 -17.42
C ARG A 495 -25.16 49.04 -16.97
N ALA A 496 -25.07 48.85 -15.66
CA ALA A 496 -24.51 47.63 -15.06
C ALA A 496 -25.36 46.39 -15.39
N GLU A 497 -26.69 46.50 -15.35
CA GLU A 497 -27.62 45.42 -15.71
C GLU A 497 -27.45 44.97 -17.17
N LEU A 498 -27.36 45.92 -18.10
CA LEU A 498 -27.13 45.62 -19.51
C LEU A 498 -25.78 44.92 -19.74
N LEU A 499 -24.72 45.43 -19.13
CA LEU A 499 -23.38 44.86 -19.30
C LEU A 499 -23.26 43.48 -18.63
N ALA A 500 -23.87 43.29 -17.45
CA ALA A 500 -23.93 42.00 -16.77
C ALA A 500 -24.64 40.94 -17.64
N ALA A 501 -25.73 41.29 -18.32
CA ALA A 501 -26.42 40.38 -19.24
C ALA A 501 -25.56 39.98 -20.44
N ARG A 502 -24.76 40.90 -20.99
CA ARG A 502 -23.83 40.61 -22.09
C ARG A 502 -22.69 39.69 -21.64
N LEU A 503 -22.09 39.99 -20.48
CA LEU A 503 -21.08 39.13 -19.86
C LEU A 503 -21.64 37.74 -19.57
N ALA A 504 -22.81 37.64 -18.95
CA ALA A 504 -23.48 36.37 -18.68
C ALA A 504 -23.67 35.54 -19.97
N THR A 505 -24.08 36.19 -21.06
CA THR A 505 -24.24 35.53 -22.37
C THR A 505 -22.92 34.94 -22.87
N THR A 506 -21.83 35.73 -22.88
CA THR A 506 -20.52 35.28 -23.33
C THR A 506 -19.95 34.18 -22.43
N LEU A 507 -20.04 34.34 -21.11
CA LEU A 507 -19.51 33.37 -20.15
C LEU A 507 -20.27 32.04 -20.18
N SER A 508 -21.60 32.07 -20.34
CA SER A 508 -22.42 30.86 -20.51
C SER A 508 -22.16 30.13 -21.82
N ALA A 509 -21.61 30.81 -22.83
CA ALA A 509 -21.14 30.20 -24.07
C ALA A 509 -19.68 29.70 -23.99
N GLY A 510 -19.04 29.78 -22.83
CA GLY A 510 -17.64 29.37 -22.62
C GLY A 510 -16.60 30.40 -23.08
N GLY A 511 -17.02 31.62 -23.44
CA GLY A 511 -16.12 32.72 -23.78
C GLY A 511 -15.45 33.35 -22.56
N ARG A 512 -14.40 34.13 -22.78
CA ARG A 512 -13.71 34.88 -21.72
C ARG A 512 -14.40 36.23 -21.45
N PRO A 513 -14.20 36.84 -20.27
CA PRO A 513 -14.76 38.16 -19.97
C PRO A 513 -14.40 39.22 -21.02
N GLY A 514 -13.19 39.17 -21.57
CA GLY A 514 -12.72 40.09 -22.61
C GLY A 514 -13.39 39.94 -23.98
N ASP A 515 -14.06 38.81 -24.23
CA ASP A 515 -14.75 38.49 -25.49
C ASP A 515 -16.20 39.01 -25.51
N ALA A 516 -16.68 39.58 -24.41
CA ALA A 516 -18.04 40.11 -24.32
C ALA A 516 -18.24 41.37 -25.18
N ASP A 517 -19.49 41.64 -25.54
CA ASP A 517 -19.85 42.85 -26.30
C ASP A 517 -19.79 44.11 -25.41
N PHE A 518 -18.68 44.84 -25.49
CA PHE A 518 -18.48 46.11 -24.80
C PHE A 518 -18.90 47.33 -25.63
N SER A 519 -19.66 47.18 -26.71
CA SER A 519 -20.12 48.31 -27.52
C SER A 519 -20.93 49.30 -26.66
N GLY A 520 -20.42 50.54 -26.50
CA GLY A 520 -21.00 51.56 -25.63
C GLY A 520 -20.56 51.50 -24.16
N PHE A 521 -19.58 50.66 -23.84
CA PHE A 521 -18.96 50.46 -22.52
C PHE A 521 -17.42 50.44 -22.58
N GLU A 522 -16.84 51.01 -23.64
CA GLU A 522 -15.39 51.03 -23.87
C GLU A 522 -14.64 51.73 -22.73
N ASP A 523 -15.28 52.70 -22.08
CA ASP A 523 -14.76 53.48 -20.95
C ASP A 523 -14.55 52.65 -19.68
N VAL A 524 -15.28 51.54 -19.53
CA VAL A 524 -15.24 50.67 -18.34
C VAL A 524 -14.73 49.26 -18.64
N ARG A 525 -14.42 48.95 -19.90
CA ARG A 525 -14.07 47.60 -20.35
C ARG A 525 -13.00 46.97 -19.48
N ASP A 526 -11.85 47.62 -19.33
CA ASP A 526 -10.70 47.01 -18.66
C ASP A 526 -10.97 46.79 -17.17
N ALA A 527 -11.61 47.74 -16.48
CA ALA A 527 -12.00 47.60 -15.07
C ALA A 527 -13.00 46.46 -14.85
N VAL A 528 -13.96 46.29 -15.77
CA VAL A 528 -14.95 45.21 -15.70
C VAL A 528 -14.33 43.86 -16.01
N VAL A 529 -13.51 43.77 -17.07
CA VAL A 529 -12.78 42.55 -17.40
C VAL A 529 -11.90 42.14 -16.21
N ASP A 530 -11.11 43.06 -15.66
CA ASP A 530 -10.25 42.81 -14.51
C ASP A 530 -11.03 42.29 -13.28
N ALA A 531 -12.18 42.89 -12.98
CA ALA A 531 -13.03 42.48 -11.85
C ALA A 531 -13.69 41.10 -12.03
N VAL A 532 -13.96 40.69 -13.28
CA VAL A 532 -14.47 39.34 -13.56
C VAL A 532 -13.32 38.32 -13.58
N GLU A 533 -12.16 38.68 -14.15
CA GLU A 533 -10.94 37.87 -14.15
C GLU A 533 -10.39 37.61 -12.73
N ALA A 534 -10.49 38.59 -11.84
CA ALA A 534 -10.14 38.47 -10.43
C ALA A 534 -10.97 37.42 -9.66
N ARG A 535 -12.08 36.96 -10.24
CA ARG A 535 -13.00 35.97 -9.65
C ARG A 535 -13.03 34.65 -10.41
N ARG A 536 -12.01 34.42 -11.25
CA ARG A 536 -11.78 33.15 -11.95
C ARG A 536 -11.68 32.02 -10.92
N ARG A 537 -12.38 30.92 -11.19
CA ARG A 537 -12.31 29.68 -10.42
C ARG A 537 -11.63 28.62 -11.28
N TYR A 538 -10.87 27.77 -10.62
CA TYR A 538 -10.05 26.78 -11.27
C TYR A 538 -10.36 25.40 -10.72
N LEU A 539 -10.35 24.41 -11.60
CA LEU A 539 -10.14 23.01 -11.25
C LEU A 539 -8.93 22.52 -12.05
N GLY A 540 -8.19 21.59 -11.51
CA GLY A 540 -7.06 21.02 -12.24
C GLY A 540 -6.11 20.22 -11.37
N GLN A 541 -5.33 19.40 -12.04
CA GLN A 541 -4.32 18.50 -11.45
C GLN A 541 -2.95 19.20 -11.48
N MET A 542 -2.61 19.91 -10.40
CA MET A 542 -1.39 20.72 -10.31
C MET A 542 -0.19 19.86 -9.92
N ASP A 543 0.84 19.82 -10.76
CA ASP A 543 2.00 18.96 -10.55
C ASP A 543 2.83 19.39 -9.33
N LEU A 544 3.18 18.42 -8.50
CA LEU A 544 3.97 18.61 -7.28
C LEU A 544 5.46 18.71 -7.60
N ASN A 545 6.15 19.57 -6.86
CA ASN A 545 7.59 19.74 -6.98
C ASN A 545 8.33 18.82 -6.00
N ILE A 546 8.82 17.68 -6.50
CA ILE A 546 9.57 16.69 -5.70
C ILE A 546 10.91 17.20 -5.12
N ASN A 547 11.36 18.40 -5.51
CA ASN A 547 12.52 19.05 -4.88
C ASN A 547 12.15 19.78 -3.58
N SER A 548 10.85 19.96 -3.29
CA SER A 548 10.36 20.61 -2.09
C SER A 548 10.33 19.63 -0.91
N PRO A 549 10.94 19.96 0.25
CA PRO A 549 10.82 19.16 1.47
C PRO A 549 9.37 19.00 1.94
N LEU A 550 8.52 20.00 1.69
CA LEU A 550 7.10 19.93 2.07
C LEU A 550 6.33 18.86 1.29
N VAL A 551 6.73 18.57 0.04
CA VAL A 551 6.13 17.49 -0.75
C VAL A 551 6.50 16.12 -0.15
N TRP A 552 7.73 15.93 0.31
CA TRP A 552 8.13 14.69 0.98
C TRP A 552 7.46 14.50 2.34
N GLN A 553 7.23 15.58 3.09
CA GLN A 553 6.40 15.51 4.30
C GLN A 553 4.96 15.11 3.95
N PHE A 554 4.37 15.73 2.92
CA PHE A 554 3.04 15.36 2.45
C PHE A 554 2.97 13.89 2.01
N TYR A 555 4.01 13.36 1.34
CA TYR A 555 4.09 11.94 0.98
C TYR A 555 4.11 11.03 2.21
N ALA A 556 4.91 11.36 3.23
CA ALA A 556 4.96 10.61 4.48
C ALA A 556 3.60 10.61 5.19
N ASP A 557 2.99 11.78 5.36
CA ASP A 557 1.67 11.95 6.00
C ASP A 557 0.57 11.20 5.23
N THR A 558 0.63 11.21 3.90
CA THR A 558 -0.32 10.48 3.05
C THR A 558 -0.19 8.98 3.26
N LEU A 559 1.04 8.44 3.23
CA LEU A 559 1.27 7.02 3.46
C LEU A 559 0.86 6.60 4.88
N ASP A 560 1.05 7.45 5.88
CA ASP A 560 0.54 7.21 7.26
C ASP A 560 -0.98 7.09 7.29
N LYS A 561 -1.69 7.98 6.58
CA LYS A 561 -3.16 7.91 6.47
C LYS A 561 -3.62 6.64 5.76
N LEU A 562 -3.01 6.31 4.62
CA LEU A 562 -3.37 5.10 3.86
C LEU A 562 -3.16 3.84 4.70
N ALA A 563 -2.04 3.74 5.41
CA ALA A 563 -1.81 2.65 6.36
C ALA A 563 -2.85 2.63 7.49
N GLY A 564 -3.19 3.81 8.04
CA GLY A 564 -4.22 3.98 9.06
C GLY A 564 -5.63 3.55 8.63
N TYR A 565 -5.96 3.67 7.33
CA TYR A 565 -7.19 3.15 6.76
C TYR A 565 -7.19 1.62 6.54
N GLY A 566 -6.05 0.95 6.76
CA GLY A 566 -5.91 -0.50 6.58
C GLY A 566 -5.35 -0.90 5.21
N ALA A 567 -4.73 0.01 4.46
CA ALA A 567 -4.06 -0.35 3.21
C ALA A 567 -2.91 -1.33 3.45
N LYS A 568 -2.82 -2.33 2.57
CA LYS A 568 -1.64 -3.21 2.41
C LYS A 568 -0.91 -2.93 1.12
N ILE A 569 -1.64 -2.55 0.08
CA ILE A 569 -1.08 -2.24 -1.23
C ILE A 569 -1.37 -0.77 -1.53
N VAL A 570 -0.36 -0.04 -1.98
CA VAL A 570 -0.50 1.33 -2.46
C VAL A 570 -0.17 1.38 -3.95
N ARG A 571 -1.16 1.71 -4.78
CA ARG A 571 -0.95 1.95 -6.21
C ARG A 571 -0.31 3.32 -6.38
N LEU A 572 0.82 3.39 -7.10
CA LEU A 572 1.42 4.68 -7.46
C LEU A 572 0.86 5.13 -8.81
N ASP A 573 -0.08 6.07 -8.78
CA ASP A 573 -0.65 6.64 -9.98
C ASP A 573 0.31 7.64 -10.63
N ALA A 574 0.47 7.56 -11.96
CA ALA A 574 1.19 8.53 -12.78
C ALA A 574 2.59 8.93 -12.26
N PHE A 575 3.26 8.07 -11.48
CA PHE A 575 4.52 8.41 -10.81
C PHE A 575 5.66 8.66 -11.81
N ALA A 576 5.57 8.06 -13.00
CA ALA A 576 6.50 8.24 -14.11
C ALA A 576 6.66 9.71 -14.55
N TYR A 577 5.67 10.57 -14.25
CA TYR A 577 5.67 11.99 -14.59
C TYR A 577 6.28 12.89 -13.49
N ALA A 578 6.45 12.38 -12.27
CA ALA A 578 6.91 13.16 -11.14
C ALA A 578 8.30 13.81 -11.35
N PRO A 579 9.34 13.10 -11.86
CA PRO A 579 10.64 13.69 -12.10
C PRO A 579 10.66 14.50 -13.41
N LYS A 580 10.87 15.81 -13.28
CA LYS A 580 10.93 16.74 -14.40
C LYS A 580 12.27 17.46 -14.48
N ALA A 581 12.82 17.58 -15.68
CA ALA A 581 14.02 18.35 -15.95
C ALA A 581 14.00 18.95 -17.37
N PRO A 582 14.46 20.20 -17.59
CA PRO A 582 14.59 20.77 -18.93
C PRO A 582 15.38 19.86 -19.88
N GLY A 583 14.87 19.65 -21.10
CA GLY A 583 15.52 18.82 -22.12
C GLY A 583 15.30 17.31 -21.98
N GLN A 584 14.63 16.84 -20.91
CA GLN A 584 14.26 15.43 -20.76
C GLN A 584 12.83 15.15 -21.25
N ARG A 585 12.49 13.85 -21.37
CA ARG A 585 11.18 13.38 -21.80
C ARG A 585 10.05 13.79 -20.83
N ASN A 586 10.39 14.04 -19.56
CA ASN A 586 9.45 14.29 -18.46
C ASN A 586 8.42 13.16 -18.28
N PHE A 587 8.86 11.94 -18.61
CA PHE A 587 8.16 10.67 -18.43
C PHE A 587 9.22 9.57 -18.38
N LEU A 588 9.27 8.82 -17.27
CA LEU A 588 10.32 7.81 -17.00
C LEU A 588 11.74 8.37 -17.17
N ASN A 589 11.99 9.57 -16.63
CA ASN A 589 13.30 10.20 -16.70
C ASN A 589 14.34 9.41 -15.91
N GLU A 590 15.48 9.11 -16.54
CA GLU A 590 16.58 8.40 -15.88
C GLU A 590 17.71 9.35 -15.44
N PRO A 591 18.32 9.14 -14.26
CA PRO A 591 17.98 8.15 -13.23
C PRO A 591 16.82 8.58 -12.30
N GLY A 592 16.30 9.79 -12.46
CA GLY A 592 15.41 10.46 -11.49
C GLY A 592 14.16 9.68 -11.08
N THR A 593 13.49 8.97 -12.01
CA THR A 593 12.32 8.14 -11.68
C THR A 593 12.66 7.04 -10.69
N TRP A 594 13.81 6.37 -10.87
CA TRP A 594 14.22 5.27 -10.02
C TRP A 594 14.62 5.75 -8.62
N GLU A 595 15.25 6.92 -8.52
CA GLU A 595 15.61 7.54 -7.24
C GLU A 595 14.36 7.96 -6.45
N VAL A 596 13.37 8.56 -7.10
CA VAL A 596 12.08 8.91 -6.47
C VAL A 596 11.39 7.64 -5.98
N LEU A 597 11.32 6.61 -6.84
CA LEU A 597 10.65 5.36 -6.51
C LEU A 597 11.32 4.64 -5.32
N ALA A 598 12.65 4.64 -5.25
CA ALA A 598 13.38 4.07 -4.12
C ALA A 598 13.11 4.82 -2.80
N LYS A 599 13.06 6.15 -2.81
CA LYS A 599 12.74 6.95 -1.62
C LYS A 599 11.29 6.74 -1.17
N VAL A 600 10.34 6.70 -2.10
CA VAL A 600 8.93 6.40 -1.79
C VAL A 600 8.80 4.98 -1.25
N LYS A 601 9.54 4.01 -1.80
CA LYS A 601 9.61 2.64 -1.28
C LYS A 601 10.11 2.61 0.17
N GLN A 602 11.17 3.33 0.50
CA GLN A 602 11.65 3.42 1.88
C GLN A 602 10.57 3.95 2.85
N LEU A 603 9.80 4.97 2.43
CA LEU A 603 8.70 5.50 3.22
C LEU A 603 7.56 4.48 3.39
N ALA A 604 7.23 3.75 2.33
CA ALA A 604 6.16 2.76 2.32
C ALA A 604 6.51 1.50 3.13
N ASP A 605 7.72 0.96 2.94
CA ASP A 605 8.22 -0.23 3.64
C ASP A 605 8.24 -0.02 5.16
N ALA A 606 8.64 1.18 5.62
CA ALA A 606 8.61 1.56 7.04
C ALA A 606 7.18 1.53 7.65
N ARG A 607 6.14 1.56 6.81
CA ARG A 607 4.72 1.53 7.19
C ARG A 607 4.07 0.17 6.89
N GLY A 608 4.83 -0.81 6.42
CA GLY A 608 4.29 -2.12 6.00
C GLY A 608 3.41 -2.04 4.74
N LEU A 609 3.63 -1.03 3.90
CA LEU A 609 2.88 -0.83 2.66
C LEU A 609 3.66 -1.36 1.46
N ILE A 610 2.99 -2.12 0.61
CA ILE A 610 3.56 -2.69 -0.61
C ILE A 610 3.21 -1.78 -1.78
N LEU A 611 4.23 -1.31 -2.48
CA LEU A 611 4.04 -0.43 -3.63
C LEU A 611 3.75 -1.24 -4.90
N LEU A 612 2.73 -0.80 -5.63
CA LEU A 612 2.36 -1.29 -6.95
C LEU A 612 2.43 -0.12 -7.94
N PRO A 613 3.58 0.12 -8.58
CA PRO A 613 3.73 1.20 -9.51
C PRO A 613 2.94 0.93 -10.79
N GLU A 614 2.12 1.88 -11.21
CA GLU A 614 1.41 1.78 -12.49
C GLU A 614 2.27 2.35 -13.62
N ILE A 615 2.62 1.50 -14.59
CA ILE A 615 3.30 1.91 -15.82
C ILE A 615 2.74 1.11 -16.98
N HIS A 616 2.19 1.84 -17.95
CA HIS A 616 1.90 1.34 -19.28
C HIS A 616 3.13 1.51 -20.18
N ALA A 617 3.76 0.40 -20.54
CA ALA A 617 4.89 0.33 -21.45
C ALA A 617 4.78 -0.95 -22.28
N SER A 618 5.27 -0.91 -23.52
CA SER A 618 5.29 -2.11 -24.35
C SER A 618 6.20 -3.19 -23.74
N TYR A 619 5.86 -4.45 -23.96
CA TYR A 619 6.68 -5.58 -23.53
C TYR A 619 8.14 -5.43 -24.00
N ALA A 620 8.36 -4.94 -25.22
CA ALA A 620 9.68 -4.69 -25.80
C ALA A 620 10.55 -3.69 -25.02
N GLU A 621 9.95 -2.79 -24.23
CA GLU A 621 10.69 -1.80 -23.43
C GLU A 621 11.28 -2.42 -22.14
N GLY A 622 10.84 -3.62 -21.72
CA GLY A 622 11.42 -4.33 -20.58
C GLY A 622 11.22 -3.67 -19.20
N ILE A 623 10.38 -2.63 -19.10
CA ILE A 623 10.15 -1.88 -17.85
C ILE A 623 9.56 -2.76 -16.73
N HIS A 624 8.69 -3.70 -17.08
CA HIS A 624 8.11 -4.66 -16.13
C HIS A 624 9.19 -5.55 -15.48
N GLU A 625 10.19 -6.00 -16.24
CA GLU A 625 11.33 -6.76 -15.71
C GLU A 625 12.20 -5.89 -14.82
N LEU A 626 12.42 -4.63 -15.20
CA LEU A 626 13.22 -3.69 -14.42
C LEU A 626 12.57 -3.37 -13.07
N LEU A 627 11.25 -3.20 -13.02
CA LEU A 627 10.49 -3.03 -11.77
C LEU A 627 10.58 -4.27 -10.89
N ALA A 628 10.33 -5.45 -11.46
CA ALA A 628 10.42 -6.72 -10.73
C ALA A 628 11.82 -6.95 -10.15
N GLY A 629 12.88 -6.69 -10.94
CA GLY A 629 14.27 -6.78 -10.50
C GLY A 629 14.66 -5.76 -9.42
N LYS A 630 13.84 -4.72 -9.21
CA LYS A 630 13.98 -3.75 -8.11
C LYS A 630 13.10 -4.07 -6.90
N GLY A 631 12.42 -5.22 -6.90
CA GLY A 631 11.57 -5.67 -5.79
C GLY A 631 10.19 -5.03 -5.74
N PHE A 632 9.66 -4.55 -6.87
CA PHE A 632 8.29 -4.05 -6.97
C PHE A 632 7.34 -5.12 -7.51
N LEU A 633 6.11 -5.11 -6.97
CA LEU A 633 4.98 -5.77 -7.61
C LEU A 633 4.64 -5.04 -8.91
N THR A 634 4.28 -5.77 -9.97
CA THR A 634 3.91 -5.14 -11.25
C THR A 634 2.46 -5.45 -11.63
N TYR A 635 1.83 -4.61 -12.45
CA TYR A 635 0.61 -5.03 -13.12
C TYR A 635 0.93 -5.99 -14.27
N ASP A 636 0.09 -7.00 -14.46
CA ASP A 636 0.07 -7.76 -15.71
C ASP A 636 -0.91 -7.11 -16.69
N PHE A 637 -0.44 -6.07 -17.37
CA PHE A 637 -1.19 -5.41 -18.45
C PHE A 637 -1.15 -6.20 -19.76
N PHE A 638 -0.41 -7.31 -19.84
CA PHE A 638 -0.35 -8.11 -21.06
C PHE A 638 -1.49 -9.15 -21.08
N LEU A 639 -1.81 -9.75 -19.94
CA LEU A 639 -2.82 -10.81 -19.84
C LEU A 639 -4.19 -10.48 -20.47
N PRO A 640 -4.81 -9.30 -20.28
CA PRO A 640 -6.10 -8.99 -20.88
C PRO A 640 -6.08 -9.14 -22.41
N GLY A 641 -5.09 -8.54 -23.05
CA GLY A 641 -4.96 -8.58 -24.50
C GLY A 641 -4.53 -9.96 -25.02
N LEU A 642 -3.66 -10.66 -24.29
CA LEU A 642 -3.23 -12.02 -24.63
C LEU A 642 -4.37 -13.05 -24.57
N LEU A 643 -5.32 -12.89 -23.64
CA LEU A 643 -6.47 -13.79 -23.54
C LEU A 643 -7.45 -13.58 -24.69
N ILE A 644 -7.76 -12.32 -25.04
CA ILE A 644 -8.57 -12.02 -26.23
C ILE A 644 -7.88 -12.63 -27.46
N ASP A 645 -6.58 -12.40 -27.60
CA ASP A 645 -5.79 -12.96 -28.68
C ASP A 645 -5.82 -14.50 -28.74
N ALA A 646 -5.67 -15.17 -27.60
CA ALA A 646 -5.73 -16.62 -27.52
C ALA A 646 -7.09 -17.16 -27.96
N PHE A 647 -8.19 -16.49 -27.63
CA PHE A 647 -9.54 -16.90 -28.08
C PHE A 647 -9.76 -16.66 -29.58
N GLU A 648 -9.33 -15.52 -30.11
CA GLU A 648 -9.51 -15.22 -31.53
C GLU A 648 -8.62 -16.07 -32.44
N SER A 649 -7.42 -16.44 -31.98
CA SER A 649 -6.47 -17.28 -32.71
C SER A 649 -6.58 -18.78 -32.42
N ARG A 650 -7.27 -19.15 -31.33
CA ARG A 650 -7.27 -20.51 -30.76
C ARG A 650 -5.85 -21.03 -30.46
N ASP A 651 -4.99 -20.15 -29.95
CA ASP A 651 -3.58 -20.46 -29.71
C ASP A 651 -3.08 -19.91 -28.36
N ALA A 652 -2.81 -20.81 -27.43
CA ALA A 652 -2.27 -20.55 -26.10
C ALA A 652 -0.74 -20.39 -26.08
N SER A 653 -0.03 -20.53 -27.20
CA SER A 653 1.45 -20.57 -27.24
C SER A 653 2.08 -19.30 -26.67
N THR A 654 1.47 -18.13 -26.92
CA THR A 654 1.97 -16.86 -26.37
C THR A 654 1.70 -16.77 -24.86
N LEU A 655 0.54 -17.22 -24.39
CA LEU A 655 0.23 -17.31 -22.96
C LEU A 655 1.19 -18.26 -22.23
N LYS A 656 1.48 -19.44 -22.79
CA LYS A 656 2.45 -20.41 -22.23
C LYS A 656 3.83 -19.80 -22.09
N ARG A 657 4.30 -19.07 -23.12
CA ARG A 657 5.57 -18.34 -23.06
C ARG A 657 5.56 -17.29 -21.94
N TRP A 658 4.49 -16.49 -21.84
CA TRP A 658 4.37 -15.46 -20.82
C TRP A 658 4.37 -16.05 -19.40
N ILE A 659 3.64 -17.14 -19.16
CA ILE A 659 3.68 -17.87 -17.87
C ILE A 659 5.12 -18.32 -17.56
N GLY A 660 5.82 -18.92 -18.53
CA GLY A 660 7.21 -19.34 -18.35
C GLY A 660 8.15 -18.19 -18.00
N GLU A 661 7.94 -17.00 -18.56
CA GLU A 661 8.72 -15.79 -18.24
C GLU A 661 8.43 -15.28 -16.83
N LEU A 662 7.15 -15.21 -16.42
CA LEU A 662 6.77 -14.83 -15.05
C LEU A 662 7.48 -15.71 -14.02
N LEU A 663 7.49 -17.03 -14.24
CA LEU A 663 8.09 -18.01 -13.33
C LEU A 663 9.61 -17.95 -13.33
N SER A 664 10.24 -18.00 -14.50
CA SER A 664 11.71 -18.04 -14.62
C SER A 664 12.38 -16.74 -14.17
N LYS A 665 11.72 -15.59 -14.36
CA LYS A 665 12.23 -14.28 -13.96
C LYS A 665 11.72 -13.83 -12.59
N ARG A 666 10.88 -14.63 -11.92
CA ARG A 666 10.24 -14.32 -10.62
C ARG A 666 9.52 -12.97 -10.62
N ILE A 667 8.73 -12.72 -11.66
CA ILE A 667 7.94 -11.50 -11.78
C ILE A 667 6.63 -11.71 -11.03
N HIS A 668 6.48 -11.02 -9.90
CA HIS A 668 5.24 -11.05 -9.11
C HIS A 668 4.27 -9.99 -9.62
N THR A 669 3.05 -10.42 -9.97
CA THR A 669 2.07 -9.54 -10.62
C THR A 669 0.77 -9.39 -9.85
N VAL A 670 0.09 -8.28 -10.09
CA VAL A 670 -1.37 -8.15 -9.99
C VAL A 670 -1.94 -8.25 -11.39
N ASN A 671 -2.60 -9.36 -11.70
CA ASN A 671 -3.20 -9.58 -13.01
C ASN A 671 -4.67 -9.13 -13.04
N MET A 672 -5.23 -8.93 -14.23
CA MET A 672 -6.62 -8.49 -14.40
C MET A 672 -7.21 -8.98 -15.73
N LEU A 673 -8.53 -8.82 -15.86
CA LEU A 673 -9.24 -8.87 -17.14
C LEU A 673 -9.63 -7.44 -17.53
N GLY A 674 -10.75 -6.92 -17.01
CA GLY A 674 -11.09 -5.51 -17.03
C GLY A 674 -10.51 -4.72 -15.85
N CYS A 675 -10.55 -3.40 -15.97
CA CYS A 675 -10.30 -2.45 -14.89
C CYS A 675 -11.03 -1.13 -15.16
N HIS A 676 -10.81 -0.10 -14.35
CA HIS A 676 -11.43 1.22 -14.52
C HIS A 676 -11.00 1.98 -15.79
N ASP A 677 -9.96 1.51 -16.48
CA ASP A 677 -9.41 2.05 -17.72
C ASP A 677 -9.68 1.10 -18.91
N GLY A 678 -9.28 1.49 -20.12
CA GLY A 678 -9.50 0.67 -21.31
C GLY A 678 -8.52 -0.50 -21.41
N ILE A 679 -8.82 -1.45 -22.29
CA ILE A 679 -8.00 -2.67 -22.49
C ILE A 679 -6.65 -2.28 -23.12
N PRO A 680 -5.50 -2.59 -22.48
CA PRO A 680 -4.18 -2.25 -22.97
C PRO A 680 -3.74 -3.21 -24.10
N LEU A 681 -3.89 -2.77 -25.36
CA LEU A 681 -3.52 -3.58 -26.51
C LEU A 681 -2.15 -3.24 -27.08
N LEU A 682 -1.68 -1.99 -26.96
CA LEU A 682 -0.33 -1.62 -27.42
C LEU A 682 0.79 -2.13 -26.50
N ASP A 683 0.48 -2.38 -25.23
CA ASP A 683 1.41 -2.93 -24.25
C ASP A 683 1.93 -4.31 -24.72
N LEU A 684 1.20 -5.01 -25.60
CA LEU A 684 1.61 -6.26 -26.23
C LEU A 684 2.73 -6.12 -27.27
N GLY A 685 3.16 -4.90 -27.59
CA GLY A 685 4.22 -4.63 -28.56
C GLY A 685 5.52 -5.36 -28.19
N GLY A 686 6.00 -6.22 -29.09
CA GLY A 686 7.15 -7.11 -28.87
C GLY A 686 6.77 -8.52 -28.39
N LEU A 687 5.62 -8.66 -27.75
CA LEU A 687 5.05 -9.96 -27.39
C LEU A 687 4.21 -10.52 -28.55
N LEU A 688 3.43 -9.66 -29.20
CA LEU A 688 2.69 -9.94 -30.43
C LEU A 688 3.18 -9.08 -31.61
N PRO A 689 3.07 -9.55 -32.86
CA PRO A 689 3.29 -8.73 -34.05
C PRO A 689 2.27 -7.60 -34.17
N SER A 690 2.67 -6.43 -34.66
CA SER A 690 1.80 -5.24 -34.78
C SER A 690 0.50 -5.51 -35.57
N ALA A 691 0.56 -6.28 -36.66
CA ALA A 691 -0.63 -6.64 -37.45
C ALA A 691 -1.65 -7.47 -36.64
N ARG A 692 -1.18 -8.28 -35.68
CA ARG A 692 -2.04 -9.05 -34.79
C ARG A 692 -2.70 -8.11 -33.76
N ILE A 693 -1.95 -7.18 -33.19
CA ILE A 693 -2.46 -6.15 -32.27
C ILE A 693 -3.52 -5.27 -32.96
N GLU A 694 -3.28 -4.83 -34.19
CA GLU A 694 -4.25 -4.09 -35.00
C GLU A 694 -5.54 -4.89 -35.22
N SER A 695 -5.43 -6.19 -35.52
CA SER A 695 -6.60 -7.07 -35.63
C SER A 695 -7.39 -7.17 -34.32
N LEU A 696 -6.73 -7.21 -33.16
CA LEU A 696 -7.41 -7.24 -31.86
C LEU A 696 -8.15 -5.93 -31.60
N ILE A 697 -7.54 -4.79 -31.91
CA ILE A 697 -8.17 -3.46 -31.81
C ILE A 697 -9.45 -3.44 -32.65
N GLU A 698 -9.40 -3.89 -33.91
CA GLU A 698 -10.58 -3.94 -34.78
C GLU A 698 -11.64 -4.93 -34.29
N THR A 699 -11.25 -6.06 -33.70
CA THR A 699 -12.19 -7.00 -33.07
C THR A 699 -12.94 -6.34 -31.90
N VAL A 700 -12.24 -5.69 -30.97
CA VAL A 700 -12.89 -5.04 -29.82
C VAL A 700 -13.76 -3.86 -30.26
N LYS A 701 -13.32 -3.06 -31.25
CA LYS A 701 -14.14 -2.01 -31.87
C LYS A 701 -15.39 -2.58 -32.54
N GLY A 702 -15.25 -3.69 -33.27
CA GLY A 702 -16.36 -4.40 -33.90
C GLY A 702 -17.40 -4.90 -32.89
N ARG A 703 -17.01 -5.07 -31.63
CA ARG A 703 -17.86 -5.42 -30.48
C ARG A 703 -18.35 -4.20 -29.68
N GLY A 704 -18.27 -2.99 -30.25
CA GLY A 704 -18.77 -1.75 -29.66
C GLY A 704 -17.77 -0.98 -28.80
N GLY A 705 -16.49 -1.36 -28.80
CA GLY A 705 -15.45 -0.60 -28.09
C GLY A 705 -15.08 0.72 -28.75
N TYR A 706 -14.69 1.71 -27.94
CA TYR A 706 -14.20 3.02 -28.41
C TYR A 706 -12.70 3.14 -28.24
N VAL A 707 -12.02 3.50 -29.32
CA VAL A 707 -10.61 3.88 -29.27
C VAL A 707 -10.47 5.26 -28.62
N LYS A 708 -9.46 5.41 -27.77
CA LYS A 708 -8.99 6.73 -27.34
C LYS A 708 -7.84 7.17 -28.26
N ASP A 709 -8.08 8.20 -29.08
CA ASP A 709 -7.05 8.82 -29.92
C ASP A 709 -6.38 9.96 -29.13
N LEU A 710 -5.11 9.81 -28.77
CA LEU A 710 -4.29 10.91 -28.27
C LEU A 710 -3.73 11.68 -29.47
N HIS A 711 -4.57 12.57 -30.01
CA HIS A 711 -4.19 13.70 -30.88
C HIS A 711 -3.37 13.36 -32.13
N GLY A 712 -3.73 12.31 -32.88
CA GLY A 712 -3.35 12.18 -34.30
C GLY A 712 -1.89 11.84 -34.59
N ALA A 713 -1.06 11.61 -33.56
CA ALA A 713 0.25 10.98 -33.72
C ALA A 713 0.07 9.46 -33.57
N LYS A 714 0.18 8.72 -34.69
CA LYS A 714 -0.09 7.27 -34.83
C LYS A 714 0.62 6.32 -33.85
N ASN A 715 1.45 6.78 -32.90
CA ASN A 715 2.41 5.96 -32.17
C ASN A 715 2.40 6.09 -30.64
N ILE A 716 1.46 6.79 -30.00
CA ILE A 716 1.59 7.10 -28.56
C ILE A 716 0.29 6.89 -27.78
N TYR A 717 0.26 5.84 -26.95
CA TYR A 717 -0.76 5.46 -25.95
C TYR A 717 -2.17 5.14 -26.50
N TYR A 718 -2.50 3.84 -26.57
CA TYR A 718 -3.79 3.34 -27.07
C TYR A 718 -4.35 2.30 -26.08
N GLN A 719 -5.50 2.63 -25.49
CA GLN A 719 -6.38 1.68 -24.82
C GLN A 719 -7.70 1.64 -25.59
N VAL A 720 -8.35 0.47 -25.62
CA VAL A 720 -9.69 0.34 -26.20
C VAL A 720 -10.71 0.27 -25.06
N ASN A 721 -11.59 1.27 -24.96
CA ASN A 721 -12.61 1.33 -23.93
C ASN A 721 -13.77 0.39 -24.29
N ALA A 722 -13.93 -0.68 -23.53
CA ALA A 722 -15.02 -1.63 -23.58
C ALA A 722 -15.08 -2.37 -22.23
N THR A 723 -16.23 -2.94 -21.87
CA THR A 723 -16.26 -3.97 -20.82
C THR A 723 -15.54 -5.21 -21.32
N TYR A 724 -14.92 -5.96 -20.42
CA TYR A 724 -14.21 -7.18 -20.83
C TYR A 724 -15.22 -8.24 -21.33
N TYR A 725 -16.42 -8.29 -20.75
CA TYR A 725 -17.49 -9.16 -21.22
C TYR A 725 -17.92 -8.86 -22.66
N SER A 726 -18.15 -7.59 -23.02
CA SER A 726 -18.45 -7.21 -24.41
C SER A 726 -17.24 -7.41 -25.33
N ALA A 727 -16.01 -7.19 -24.85
CA ALA A 727 -14.80 -7.49 -25.61
C ALA A 727 -14.65 -8.98 -25.95
N LEU A 728 -15.22 -9.89 -25.15
CA LEU A 728 -15.31 -11.33 -25.44
C LEU A 728 -16.50 -11.72 -26.33
N GLY A 729 -17.31 -10.76 -26.77
CA GLY A 729 -18.52 -10.98 -27.54
C GLY A 729 -19.73 -11.39 -26.70
N GLU A 730 -19.74 -10.99 -25.42
CA GLU A 730 -20.83 -11.27 -24.47
C GLU A 730 -21.12 -12.78 -24.33
N SER A 731 -20.05 -13.57 -24.28
CA SER A 731 -20.11 -15.02 -24.10
C SER A 731 -19.77 -15.39 -22.66
N ASP A 732 -20.75 -15.94 -21.95
CA ASP A 732 -20.57 -16.49 -20.59
C ASP A 732 -19.46 -17.55 -20.56
N ALA A 733 -19.39 -18.42 -21.58
CA ALA A 733 -18.37 -19.46 -21.69
C ALA A 733 -16.96 -18.87 -21.77
N ARG A 734 -16.76 -17.85 -22.62
CA ARG A 734 -15.47 -17.16 -22.74
C ARG A 734 -15.11 -16.40 -21.47
N LEU A 735 -16.07 -15.76 -20.80
CA LEU A 735 -15.82 -15.06 -19.55
C LEU A 735 -15.38 -16.03 -18.45
N LEU A 736 -16.05 -17.18 -18.32
CA LEU A 736 -15.68 -18.21 -17.34
C LEU A 736 -14.32 -18.82 -17.65
N LEU A 737 -14.05 -19.13 -18.91
CA LEU A 737 -12.74 -19.63 -19.34
C LEU A 737 -11.63 -18.59 -19.07
N ALA A 738 -11.87 -17.32 -19.39
CA ALA A 738 -10.94 -16.23 -19.10
C ALA A 738 -10.68 -16.09 -17.60
N ARG A 739 -11.73 -16.17 -16.76
CA ARG A 739 -11.60 -16.13 -15.30
C ARG A 739 -10.81 -17.34 -14.78
N ALA A 740 -11.12 -18.55 -15.26
CA ALA A 740 -10.40 -19.75 -14.85
C ALA A 740 -8.90 -19.64 -15.18
N ILE A 741 -8.55 -19.22 -16.40
CA ILE A 741 -7.16 -18.99 -16.80
C ILE A 741 -6.52 -17.91 -15.92
N GLN A 742 -7.19 -16.76 -15.72
CA GLN A 742 -6.69 -15.68 -14.88
C GLN A 742 -6.35 -16.14 -13.45
N LEU A 743 -7.23 -16.93 -12.83
CA LEU A 743 -7.03 -17.40 -11.45
C LEU A 743 -5.86 -18.40 -11.33
N PHE A 744 -5.51 -19.08 -12.42
CA PHE A 744 -4.36 -19.98 -12.49
C PHE A 744 -3.07 -19.30 -12.99
N MET A 745 -3.13 -18.10 -13.55
CA MET A 745 -1.92 -17.33 -13.87
C MET A 745 -1.12 -17.01 -12.59
N PRO A 746 0.23 -17.07 -12.62
CA PRO A 746 1.07 -16.58 -11.53
C PRO A 746 0.76 -15.11 -11.21
N GLY A 747 0.40 -14.84 -9.96
CA GLY A 747 0.06 -13.48 -9.48
C GLY A 747 -1.20 -13.42 -8.62
N LYS A 748 -1.48 -12.22 -8.11
CA LYS A 748 -2.71 -11.88 -7.38
C LYS A 748 -3.79 -11.48 -8.39
N PRO A 749 -4.95 -12.17 -8.46
CA PRO A 749 -5.96 -11.86 -9.45
C PRO A 749 -6.87 -10.70 -9.02
N GLN A 750 -6.90 -9.63 -9.81
CA GLN A 750 -7.82 -8.51 -9.63
C GLN A 750 -9.09 -8.71 -10.48
N VAL A 751 -10.25 -8.52 -9.86
CA VAL A 751 -11.56 -8.70 -10.46
C VAL A 751 -12.27 -7.36 -10.51
N TRP A 752 -12.51 -6.85 -11.73
CA TRP A 752 -13.35 -5.67 -11.91
C TRP A 752 -14.81 -6.00 -11.56
N TYR A 753 -15.45 -5.15 -10.76
CA TYR A 753 -16.82 -5.41 -10.30
C TYR A 753 -17.79 -5.65 -11.46
N LEU A 754 -17.63 -4.93 -12.57
CA LEU A 754 -18.53 -5.07 -13.72
C LEU A 754 -18.31 -6.39 -14.46
N ASP A 755 -17.08 -6.89 -14.50
CA ASP A 755 -16.78 -8.22 -15.06
C ASP A 755 -17.35 -9.34 -14.19
N LEU A 756 -17.31 -9.19 -12.85
CA LEU A 756 -17.91 -10.14 -11.92
C LEU A 756 -19.40 -10.34 -12.24
N PHE A 757 -20.12 -9.25 -12.53
CA PHE A 757 -21.53 -9.27 -12.89
C PHE A 757 -21.80 -9.45 -14.39
N ALA A 758 -20.78 -9.76 -15.21
CA ALA A 758 -20.89 -9.90 -16.66
C ALA A 758 -21.66 -8.73 -17.31
N GLY A 759 -21.22 -7.51 -16.99
CA GLY A 759 -21.84 -6.27 -17.45
C GLY A 759 -21.44 -5.92 -18.89
N PRO A 760 -22.40 -5.56 -19.76
CA PRO A 760 -22.11 -5.14 -21.13
C PRO A 760 -21.70 -3.67 -21.21
N ASN A 761 -21.23 -3.23 -22.38
CA ASN A 761 -20.94 -1.83 -22.70
C ASN A 761 -22.13 -0.89 -22.41
N ASP A 762 -21.90 0.16 -21.62
CA ASP A 762 -22.89 1.22 -21.37
C ASP A 762 -22.71 2.41 -22.32
N HIS A 763 -23.21 2.24 -23.53
CA HIS A 763 -23.21 3.30 -24.55
C HIS A 763 -23.99 4.55 -24.12
N ALA A 764 -25.04 4.38 -23.31
CA ALA A 764 -25.82 5.51 -22.81
C ALA A 764 -25.02 6.36 -21.81
N ALA A 765 -24.14 5.76 -21.01
CA ALA A 765 -23.21 6.50 -20.16
C ALA A 765 -22.20 7.30 -20.97
N VAL A 766 -21.67 6.73 -22.06
CA VAL A 766 -20.78 7.45 -22.98
C VAL A 766 -21.48 8.66 -23.60
N GLU A 767 -22.71 8.49 -24.11
CA GLU A 767 -23.50 9.59 -24.67
C GLU A 767 -23.76 10.70 -23.65
N ARG A 768 -24.07 10.36 -22.38
CA ARG A 768 -24.26 11.33 -21.30
C ARG A 768 -22.97 12.08 -20.95
N ALA A 769 -21.83 11.41 -21.01
CA ALA A 769 -20.53 11.98 -20.61
C ALA A 769 -19.86 12.84 -21.71
N GLY A 770 -20.28 12.71 -22.97
CA GLY A 770 -19.82 13.53 -24.10
C GLY A 770 -18.47 13.10 -24.69
N GLU A 771 -17.85 13.97 -25.51
CA GLU A 771 -16.67 13.65 -26.35
C GLU A 771 -15.41 13.16 -25.58
N GLY A 772 -15.33 13.40 -24.27
CA GLY A 772 -14.24 12.91 -23.40
C GLY A 772 -14.58 11.67 -22.55
N GLY A 773 -15.83 11.19 -22.63
CA GLY A 773 -16.43 10.26 -21.67
C GLY A 773 -16.33 8.77 -22.01
N HIS A 774 -15.50 8.37 -22.99
CA HIS A 774 -15.47 6.98 -23.47
C HIS A 774 -15.18 5.94 -22.38
N LYS A 775 -14.47 6.31 -21.30
CA LYS A 775 -14.21 5.38 -20.18
C LYS A 775 -15.48 4.97 -19.42
N GLU A 776 -16.55 5.78 -19.47
CA GLU A 776 -17.81 5.49 -18.76
C GLU A 776 -18.52 4.24 -19.31
N ILE A 777 -18.15 3.77 -20.52
CA ILE A 777 -18.65 2.52 -21.11
C ILE A 777 -18.44 1.30 -20.21
N ASN A 778 -17.40 1.33 -19.36
CA ASN A 778 -17.00 0.24 -18.48
C ASN A 778 -17.10 0.62 -16.98
N ARG A 779 -17.95 1.60 -16.64
CA ARG A 779 -18.06 2.13 -15.27
C ARG A 779 -19.50 2.30 -14.80
N THR A 780 -20.39 1.43 -15.28
CA THR A 780 -21.81 1.41 -14.92
C THR A 780 -22.01 1.16 -13.43
N ASN A 781 -22.66 2.07 -12.72
CA ASN A 781 -23.03 1.83 -11.32
C ASN A 781 -24.21 0.85 -11.25
N LEU A 782 -24.10 -0.16 -10.40
CA LEU A 782 -25.13 -1.18 -10.21
C LEU A 782 -25.99 -0.84 -8.99
N SER A 783 -27.31 -0.88 -9.16
CA SER A 783 -28.25 -0.77 -8.04
C SER A 783 -28.27 -2.06 -7.20
N ALA A 784 -28.72 -1.96 -5.95
CA ALA A 784 -28.90 -3.13 -5.08
C ALA A 784 -29.77 -4.22 -5.71
N ALA A 785 -30.81 -3.85 -6.48
CA ALA A 785 -31.67 -4.79 -7.19
C ALA A 785 -30.92 -5.53 -8.31
N GLN A 786 -30.11 -4.82 -9.11
CA GLN A 786 -29.29 -5.42 -10.16
C GLN A 786 -28.21 -6.35 -9.57
N ILE A 787 -27.65 -5.99 -8.43
CA ILE A 787 -26.69 -6.84 -7.70
C ILE A 787 -27.37 -8.14 -7.25
N ALA A 788 -28.52 -8.04 -6.58
CA ALA A 788 -29.26 -9.21 -6.11
C ALA A 788 -29.69 -10.14 -7.27
N GLU A 789 -30.14 -9.57 -8.39
CA GLU A 789 -30.41 -10.35 -9.61
C GLU A 789 -29.14 -10.97 -10.19
N GLY A 790 -28.06 -10.18 -10.26
CA GLY A 790 -26.77 -10.58 -10.78
C GLY A 790 -26.15 -11.76 -10.04
N LEU A 791 -26.23 -11.78 -8.69
CA LEU A 791 -25.73 -12.88 -7.87
C LEU A 791 -26.40 -14.24 -8.15
N ASN A 792 -27.61 -14.23 -8.75
CA ASN A 792 -28.34 -15.41 -9.15
C ASN A 792 -28.05 -15.87 -10.59
N ARG A 793 -27.24 -15.12 -11.37
CA ARG A 793 -26.88 -15.51 -12.74
C ARG A 793 -25.86 -16.66 -12.70
N PRO A 794 -26.04 -17.74 -13.49
CA PRO A 794 -25.13 -18.88 -13.51
C PRO A 794 -23.66 -18.52 -13.73
N VAL A 795 -23.37 -17.57 -14.64
CA VAL A 795 -22.02 -17.07 -14.91
C VAL A 795 -21.39 -16.37 -13.69
N VAL A 796 -22.18 -15.66 -12.89
CA VAL A 796 -21.70 -14.95 -11.69
C VAL A 796 -21.43 -15.95 -10.58
N THR A 797 -22.36 -16.90 -10.34
CA THR A 797 -22.18 -17.96 -9.34
C THR A 797 -20.93 -18.81 -9.66
N ALA A 798 -20.76 -19.23 -10.91
CA ALA A 798 -19.59 -20.02 -11.31
C ALA A 798 -18.26 -19.24 -11.19
N GLN A 799 -18.25 -17.93 -11.45
CA GLN A 799 -17.09 -17.09 -11.14
C GLN A 799 -16.80 -17.05 -9.64
N LEU A 800 -17.83 -16.87 -8.80
CA LEU A 800 -17.68 -16.82 -7.34
C LEU A 800 -17.16 -18.14 -6.76
N ASP A 801 -17.60 -19.28 -7.28
CA ASP A 801 -17.10 -20.60 -6.87
C ASP A 801 -15.61 -20.76 -7.17
N LEU A 802 -15.18 -20.36 -8.37
CA LEU A 802 -13.75 -20.35 -8.74
C LEU A 802 -12.94 -19.38 -7.88
N LEU A 803 -13.49 -18.21 -7.56
CA LEU A 803 -12.84 -17.20 -6.71
C LEU A 803 -12.66 -17.70 -5.28
N LYS A 804 -13.71 -18.27 -4.68
CA LYS A 804 -13.66 -18.92 -3.36
C LYS A 804 -12.63 -20.05 -3.32
N PHE A 805 -12.59 -20.86 -4.37
CA PHE A 805 -11.58 -21.90 -4.53
C PHE A 805 -10.17 -21.32 -4.60
N ARG A 806 -9.93 -20.33 -5.46
CA ARG A 806 -8.61 -19.68 -5.59
C ARG A 806 -8.15 -19.01 -4.30
N ASN A 807 -9.09 -18.51 -3.49
CA ASN A 807 -8.78 -17.84 -2.23
C ASN A 807 -8.45 -18.83 -1.10
N SER A 808 -9.20 -19.93 -0.98
CA SER A 808 -9.14 -20.83 0.18
C SER A 808 -8.28 -22.08 -0.05
N PHE A 809 -8.08 -22.51 -1.30
CA PHE A 809 -7.40 -23.77 -1.57
C PHE A 809 -5.88 -23.65 -1.39
N PRO A 810 -5.24 -24.56 -0.62
CA PRO A 810 -3.86 -24.36 -0.16
C PRO A 810 -2.79 -24.46 -1.25
N ALA A 811 -3.12 -24.93 -2.47
CA ALA A 811 -2.15 -25.07 -3.56
C ALA A 811 -1.62 -23.73 -4.11
N PHE A 812 -2.31 -22.61 -3.88
CA PHE A 812 -1.98 -21.32 -4.48
C PHE A 812 -1.23 -20.38 -3.52
N GLY A 813 -0.20 -19.70 -4.01
CA GLY A 813 0.54 -18.69 -3.24
C GLY A 813 1.70 -18.11 -4.05
N PHE A 814 2.26 -16.97 -3.62
CA PHE A 814 3.50 -16.46 -4.25
C PHE A 814 4.70 -17.40 -4.01
N ASP A 815 4.63 -18.23 -2.96
CA ASP A 815 5.61 -19.24 -2.57
C ASP A 815 5.32 -20.65 -3.15
N ALA A 816 4.22 -20.80 -3.89
CA ALA A 816 3.81 -22.09 -4.45
C ALA A 816 4.59 -22.42 -5.73
N ASP A 817 4.81 -23.71 -5.97
CA ASP A 817 5.34 -24.19 -7.24
C ASP A 817 4.23 -24.13 -8.30
N CYS A 818 4.56 -23.64 -9.48
CA CYS A 818 3.64 -23.50 -10.60
C CYS A 818 4.33 -23.93 -11.88
N GLU A 819 3.65 -24.75 -12.67
CA GLU A 819 4.15 -25.23 -13.96
C GLU A 819 3.10 -25.08 -15.06
N VAL A 820 3.59 -24.87 -16.28
CA VAL A 820 2.78 -24.89 -17.50
C VAL A 820 3.03 -26.19 -18.27
N GLY A 821 1.96 -26.93 -18.54
CA GLY A 821 2.01 -28.23 -19.20
C GLY A 821 2.37 -28.15 -20.69
N GLN A 822 3.07 -29.16 -21.18
CA GLN A 822 3.40 -29.31 -22.60
C GLN A 822 2.21 -29.91 -23.37
N THR A 823 1.28 -29.04 -23.78
CA THR A 823 0.08 -29.39 -24.54
C THR A 823 0.08 -28.75 -25.95
N GLY A 824 -0.83 -29.17 -26.84
CA GLY A 824 -1.01 -28.56 -28.16
C GLY A 824 -1.39 -27.06 -28.09
N SER A 825 -1.29 -26.32 -29.19
CA SER A 825 -1.52 -24.86 -29.22
C SER A 825 -2.93 -24.47 -28.76
N GLU A 826 -3.95 -25.26 -29.07
CA GLU A 826 -5.35 -25.01 -28.67
C GLU A 826 -5.63 -25.31 -27.19
N GLN A 827 -4.67 -25.89 -26.46
CA GLN A 827 -4.84 -26.35 -25.09
C GLN A 827 -3.91 -25.57 -24.16
N LEU A 828 -4.34 -25.31 -22.93
CA LEU A 828 -3.52 -24.73 -21.87
C LEU A 828 -3.68 -25.56 -20.60
N GLU A 829 -2.56 -26.00 -20.02
CA GLU A 829 -2.56 -26.69 -18.74
C GLU A 829 -1.66 -25.94 -17.75
N ILE A 830 -2.17 -25.64 -16.56
CA ILE A 830 -1.43 -24.96 -15.50
C ILE A 830 -1.63 -25.74 -14.20
N THR A 831 -0.53 -26.13 -13.55
CA THR A 831 -0.58 -26.87 -12.28
C THR A 831 0.13 -26.11 -11.17
N TRP A 832 -0.56 -25.95 -10.04
CA TRP A 832 -0.04 -25.37 -8.80
C TRP A 832 0.17 -26.46 -7.75
N ARG A 833 1.25 -26.36 -6.96
CA ARG A 833 1.57 -27.25 -5.86
C ARG A 833 2.11 -26.49 -4.66
N ARG A 834 1.51 -26.73 -3.49
CA ARG A 834 2.01 -26.22 -2.22
C ARG A 834 1.52 -27.08 -1.05
N GLN A 835 2.40 -27.35 -0.09
CA GLN A 835 2.06 -28.06 1.16
C GLN A 835 1.32 -29.40 0.96
N GLY A 836 1.68 -30.16 -0.08
CA GLY A 836 1.05 -31.45 -0.40
C GLY A 836 -0.31 -31.35 -1.11
N ALA A 837 -0.83 -30.14 -1.36
CA ALA A 837 -1.98 -29.91 -2.22
C ALA A 837 -1.57 -29.61 -3.66
N THR A 838 -2.40 -30.01 -4.62
CA THR A 838 -2.21 -29.78 -6.06
C THR A 838 -3.50 -29.25 -6.67
N ALA A 839 -3.42 -28.30 -7.59
CA ALA A 839 -4.55 -27.84 -8.40
C ALA A 839 -4.12 -27.70 -9.86
N THR A 840 -4.86 -28.32 -10.79
CA THR A 840 -4.58 -28.31 -12.22
C THR A 840 -5.77 -27.76 -13.00
N LEU A 841 -5.53 -26.75 -13.82
CA LEU A 841 -6.45 -26.27 -14.85
C LEU A 841 -6.08 -26.91 -16.18
N SER A 842 -7.05 -27.49 -16.88
CA SER A 842 -6.96 -27.92 -18.27
C SER A 842 -7.99 -27.14 -19.09
N ALA A 843 -7.54 -26.26 -19.97
CA ALA A 843 -8.36 -25.36 -20.79
C ALA A 843 -8.25 -25.71 -22.28
N ASP A 844 -9.39 -25.69 -22.98
CA ASP A 844 -9.53 -25.91 -24.42
C ASP A 844 -10.09 -24.65 -25.08
N LEU A 845 -9.23 -23.96 -25.84
CA LEU A 845 -9.58 -22.70 -26.52
C LEU A 845 -10.49 -22.92 -27.73
N ALA A 846 -10.46 -24.10 -28.36
CA ALA A 846 -11.29 -24.40 -29.51
C ALA A 846 -12.73 -24.77 -29.10
N ALA A 847 -12.86 -25.50 -27.99
CA ALA A 847 -14.13 -25.85 -27.37
C ALA A 847 -14.68 -24.76 -26.44
N GLU A 848 -13.88 -23.72 -26.13
CA GLU A 848 -14.20 -22.66 -25.16
C GLU A 848 -14.62 -23.23 -23.80
N SER A 849 -13.92 -24.26 -23.33
CA SER A 849 -14.22 -24.98 -22.10
C SER A 849 -12.97 -25.19 -21.24
N PHE A 850 -13.16 -25.51 -19.97
CA PHE A 850 -12.08 -25.89 -19.07
C PHE A 850 -12.54 -26.96 -18.09
N ARG A 851 -11.57 -27.58 -17.43
CA ARG A 851 -11.76 -28.39 -16.23
C ARG A 851 -10.69 -28.02 -15.21
N VAL A 852 -11.08 -27.89 -13.96
CA VAL A 852 -10.16 -27.80 -12.83
C VAL A 852 -10.27 -29.08 -12.01
N HIS A 853 -9.13 -29.66 -11.67
CA HIS A 853 -8.99 -30.78 -10.75
C HIS A 853 -8.04 -30.40 -9.64
N ALA A 854 -8.45 -30.52 -8.39
CA ALA A 854 -7.61 -30.21 -7.25
C ALA A 854 -7.69 -31.28 -6.18
N VAL A 855 -6.56 -31.55 -5.52
CA VAL A 855 -6.41 -32.57 -4.48
C VAL A 855 -5.71 -31.92 -3.29
N ASP A 856 -6.32 -31.95 -2.10
CA ASP A 856 -5.70 -31.43 -0.88
C ASP A 856 -4.71 -32.44 -0.26
N ALA A 857 -4.02 -32.03 0.82
CA ALA A 857 -3.06 -32.89 1.50
C ALA A 857 -3.68 -34.14 2.17
N ALA A 858 -5.00 -34.14 2.39
CA ALA A 858 -5.74 -35.29 2.94
C ALA A 858 -6.28 -36.22 1.84
N GLY A 859 -6.11 -35.86 0.56
CA GLY A 859 -6.61 -36.60 -0.59
C GLY A 859 -8.05 -36.28 -0.97
N ASN A 860 -8.65 -35.20 -0.45
CA ASN A 860 -9.97 -34.77 -0.88
C ASN A 860 -9.87 -34.09 -2.25
N GLU A 861 -10.78 -34.45 -3.16
CA GLU A 861 -10.81 -33.92 -4.52
C GLU A 861 -11.87 -32.83 -4.70
N VAL A 862 -11.55 -31.81 -5.49
CA VAL A 862 -12.46 -30.74 -5.92
C VAL A 862 -12.40 -30.62 -7.44
N TRP A 863 -13.57 -30.46 -8.07
CA TRP A 863 -13.73 -30.38 -9.52
C TRP A 863 -14.56 -29.17 -9.92
N PHE A 864 -14.12 -28.46 -10.96
CA PHE A 864 -14.89 -27.40 -11.64
C PHE A 864 -14.82 -27.61 -13.15
N GLY A 865 -15.79 -27.06 -13.89
CA GLY A 865 -15.81 -27.09 -15.36
C GLY A 865 -16.74 -28.14 -15.95
#